data_AF-A0A955EJL0-F1
#
_entry.id   AF-A0A955EJL0-F1
#
_cell.length_a   1.000
_cell.length_b   1.000
_cell.length_c   1.000
_cell.angle_alpha   90.00
_cell.angle_beta   90.00
_cell.angle_gamma   90.00
#
_symmetry.space_group_name_H-M   'P 1'
#
loop_
_entity.id
_entity.type
_entity.pdbx_description
1 polymer ?
#
loop_
_entity_poly.entity_id
_entity_poly.type
_entity_poly.pdbx_seq_one_letter_code
_entity_poly.pdbx_strand_id
1 'polypeptide(L)'
;MLRVKNRRPGLMSYSAALALACVVGVSPVRATGEGEQVCSVAAASELLEQARPVEAKAMLDTLSRFATSAEEKAQILELIGQADRRIMKMSDVEVSLQTGALALSRGDLRMAETHALSASRSDRATPDDQRRATDLLVSIAQARGEFTNWIEPTLTQATRYWADNQFAECKACLTSIVRSGVALTAEQRMTLDEYQGRIVALEAQTGTRYDLAFAPGQVLRAAGAVVASTVPAGTATPAPAAAAITVATTAVQDGSDPLDSAADAADRGAADSLLSEADRLYSSSQMQEALNRYRTLQNQYGHVLTSQEQQFVNDRINACNAQLGSEPTGLLDVEKRQRDLIRQQAIAEVENNMAQARQALAAGNFLSARSQAGNARFVWNNANREGVLSETEFRTRMQQITDFLSQIDAREEQVRREEIEKSAAEKTAAAKREAEKVASERDQQINENLTRIRALQMEQKYEEALQAVEQILFLDPTHPAALLMKDILRDVIHYREWERINNERPNSYTRESLKMFESTIIPDEIMSFPPDWPALTQTRAGVISFTESEADREVLATLDRVRIPANFTDAALSDVLDYIATVTNVNHDVDWASLEELGIERDDRVTLELREVPARVVLDRVLEKVSLDDFTKAGWAVNDGILLVASDQALRKNTFIVIYDIRDLLFQIPNYGNVPTLDLDSILDQGQQGGGGGGSSFFEDEGDQDPGSGLTEQELMEKILEIIQTNVDWEGWRDNGGETGIVQELNGNLIITNTATNHRQIQGLLNQLREIRSIQVNVETRFLIVNQDWFEKIGFDVDVIFNVDNNQFRSADQQTRAFGIGSLTPNEGSPLLPSDLIATRTGEVVGYNITDNTTTPPTYDFSAVPFAVVAPDPLSMIPVQQGSDSLTETLISGAFATEVLALNPALGVAGTFLDDVQVDFLIEATQADRRNVSLTAPRLTFTNGRAANVSVVRQTAFVSDLTPVVGTGSVAFDPDVDVVNSGFSLLVRGVVSADRRYVTLTIQTGISQLEEFATGQVFATAAGQGDGGAASDPVPGTFQLPVVSVTQINTGATIPDKGTMLIGGQRLTTEIEVETGVPVLSKIPIINRFFTNRIESKEESTLLILVKPTIIIQREAEDNAFPGLLDSVENPFLR
;
A
#
# COMPACT_ATOMS: atom_id res chain seq x y z
N MET A 1 -2.36 38.79 -52.89
CA MET A 1 -3.32 39.39 -53.85
C MET A 1 -4.16 38.25 -54.44
N LEU A 2 -5.45 38.18 -54.09
CA LEU A 2 -6.63 38.39 -54.99
C LEU A 2 -6.74 37.36 -56.14
N ARG A 3 -7.85 36.68 -56.45
CA ARG A 3 -9.27 36.73 -56.03
C ARG A 3 -9.99 35.54 -56.72
N VAL A 4 -10.80 34.73 -56.02
CA VAL A 4 -12.28 34.79 -55.90
C VAL A 4 -13.09 34.16 -57.04
N LYS A 5 -13.93 33.16 -56.67
CA LYS A 5 -15.40 33.29 -56.77
C LYS A 5 -16.14 32.44 -55.74
N ASN A 6 -17.34 32.91 -55.41
CA ASN A 6 -18.05 32.82 -54.14
C ASN A 6 -19.41 32.11 -54.34
N ARG A 7 -19.97 31.57 -53.23
CA ARG A 7 -21.42 31.37 -52.91
C ARG A 7 -22.15 30.20 -53.60
N ARG A 8 -22.94 29.32 -52.95
CA ARG A 8 -23.92 29.38 -51.81
C ARG A 8 -24.41 27.89 -51.53
N PRO A 9 -25.42 27.58 -50.68
CA PRO A 9 -25.51 27.60 -49.19
C PRO A 9 -26.00 26.24 -48.58
N GLY A 10 -25.77 26.00 -47.27
CA GLY A 10 -26.63 25.18 -46.40
C GLY A 10 -26.79 23.67 -46.66
N LEU A 11 -26.15 22.85 -45.81
CA LEU A 11 -26.56 21.48 -45.46
C LEU A 11 -25.97 21.12 -44.09
N MET A 12 -26.38 21.85 -43.04
CA MET A 12 -26.27 21.39 -41.64
C MET A 12 -27.56 20.62 -41.32
N SER A 13 -27.67 19.43 -41.89
CA SER A 13 -28.66 18.42 -41.56
C SER A 13 -28.15 17.17 -42.24
N TYR A 14 -27.62 16.20 -41.49
CA TYR A 14 -27.25 14.81 -41.88
C TYR A 14 -25.98 14.26 -41.19
N SER A 15 -25.41 14.91 -40.16
CA SER A 15 -24.27 14.34 -39.41
C SER A 15 -24.62 13.65 -38.09
N ALA A 16 -25.87 13.72 -37.61
CA ALA A 16 -26.28 13.11 -36.34
C ALA A 16 -26.69 11.63 -36.45
N ALA A 17 -26.70 11.05 -37.66
CA ALA A 17 -27.24 9.70 -37.90
C ALA A 17 -26.20 8.64 -38.34
N LEU A 18 -24.91 8.97 -38.42
CA LEU A 18 -23.87 8.03 -38.89
C LEU A 18 -22.87 7.55 -37.83
N ALA A 19 -23.01 7.97 -36.56
CA ALA A 19 -22.12 7.54 -35.48
C ALA A 19 -22.73 6.44 -34.60
N LEU A 20 -23.37 5.42 -35.21
CA LEU A 20 -24.06 4.34 -34.48
C LEU A 20 -23.79 2.94 -35.06
N ALA A 21 -22.53 2.66 -35.45
CA ALA A 21 -22.06 1.34 -35.82
C ALA A 21 -20.62 1.11 -35.33
N CYS A 22 -20.44 0.26 -34.31
CA CYS A 22 -19.30 -0.67 -34.15
C CYS A 22 -19.37 -1.46 -32.81
N VAL A 23 -18.90 -2.71 -32.89
CA VAL A 23 -18.54 -3.70 -31.86
C VAL A 23 -19.63 -4.68 -31.36
N VAL A 24 -19.73 -5.81 -32.06
CA VAL A 24 -19.98 -7.15 -31.50
C VAL A 24 -18.70 -7.96 -31.70
N GLY A 25 -18.24 -8.67 -30.67
CA GLY A 25 -17.08 -9.55 -30.76
C GLY A 25 -17.35 -10.75 -31.65
N VAL A 26 -16.56 -10.88 -32.72
CA VAL A 26 -16.23 -12.14 -33.41
C VAL A 26 -14.76 -12.02 -33.86
N SER A 27 -14.00 -13.09 -33.69
CA SER A 27 -12.59 -13.28 -34.06
C SER A 27 -12.24 -12.83 -35.50
N PRO A 28 -10.96 -12.53 -35.82
CA PRO A 28 -10.62 -11.81 -37.04
C PRO A 28 -10.71 -12.72 -38.26
N VAL A 29 -11.67 -12.44 -39.14
CA VAL A 29 -11.63 -12.83 -40.55
C VAL A 29 -11.29 -11.58 -41.36
N ARG A 30 -10.24 -11.70 -42.16
CA ARG A 30 -9.70 -10.71 -43.10
C ARG A 30 -10.76 -10.39 -44.18
N ALA A 31 -11.23 -9.14 -44.28
CA ALA A 31 -11.96 -8.65 -45.46
C ALA A 31 -11.93 -7.10 -45.60
N THR A 32 -11.11 -6.66 -46.55
CA THR A 32 -11.32 -5.63 -47.59
C THR A 32 -12.48 -4.60 -47.49
N GLY A 33 -12.15 -3.31 -47.68
CA GLY A 33 -12.93 -2.37 -48.48
C GLY A 33 -13.63 -1.20 -47.75
N GLU A 34 -13.04 -0.01 -47.88
CA GLU A 34 -13.62 1.36 -47.78
C GLU A 34 -14.55 1.73 -46.60
N GLY A 35 -14.03 2.57 -45.69
CA GLY A 35 -14.79 3.68 -45.10
C GLY A 35 -15.28 3.56 -43.65
N GLU A 36 -14.70 2.71 -42.81
CA GLU A 36 -15.09 2.56 -41.39
C GLU A 36 -13.86 2.84 -40.49
N GLN A 37 -13.86 3.94 -39.73
CA GLN A 37 -12.75 4.28 -38.82
C GLN A 37 -12.74 3.31 -37.62
N VAL A 38 -12.00 2.21 -37.78
CA VAL A 38 -11.73 1.24 -36.73
C VAL A 38 -10.81 1.85 -35.67
N CYS A 39 -11.13 1.58 -34.40
CA CYS A 39 -10.29 1.93 -33.26
C CYS A 39 -8.89 1.31 -33.46
N SER A 40 -7.91 2.11 -33.87
CA SER A 40 -6.58 1.64 -34.26
C SER A 40 -5.49 2.57 -33.72
N VAL A 41 -4.28 2.03 -33.58
CA VAL A 41 -3.10 2.79 -33.15
C VAL A 41 -2.82 3.95 -34.11
N ALA A 42 -3.05 3.75 -35.42
CA ALA A 42 -2.90 4.78 -36.46
C ALA A 42 -3.90 5.94 -36.30
N ALA A 43 -5.15 5.65 -35.95
CA ALA A 43 -6.14 6.69 -35.67
C ALA A 43 -5.80 7.48 -34.38
N ALA A 44 -5.22 6.81 -33.37
CA ALA A 44 -4.75 7.49 -32.16
C ALA A 44 -3.53 8.39 -32.43
N SER A 45 -2.59 7.98 -33.30
CA SER A 45 -1.49 8.85 -33.72
C SER A 45 -1.97 10.06 -34.52
N GLU A 46 -2.97 9.89 -35.39
CA GLU A 46 -3.58 11.00 -36.13
C GLU A 46 -4.25 12.01 -35.18
N LEU A 47 -4.93 11.55 -34.14
CA LEU A 47 -5.51 12.43 -33.11
C LEU A 47 -4.44 13.21 -32.33
N LEU A 48 -3.26 12.62 -32.11
CA LEU A 48 -2.13 13.34 -31.52
C LEU A 48 -1.65 14.45 -32.47
N GLU A 49 -1.51 14.16 -33.76
CA GLU A 49 -1.13 15.15 -34.79
C GLU A 49 -2.15 16.29 -34.91
N GLN A 50 -3.46 15.98 -34.78
CA GLN A 50 -4.55 16.97 -34.75
C GLN A 50 -4.66 17.76 -33.43
N ALA A 51 -3.68 17.66 -32.54
CA ALA A 51 -3.65 18.31 -31.23
C ALA A 51 -4.83 17.97 -30.31
N ARG A 52 -5.36 16.73 -30.40
CA ARG A 52 -6.41 16.18 -29.52
C ARG A 52 -5.86 15.07 -28.61
N PRO A 53 -4.85 15.34 -27.75
CA PRO A 53 -4.18 14.30 -26.98
C PRO A 53 -5.07 13.66 -25.90
N VAL A 54 -6.10 14.35 -25.41
CA VAL A 54 -7.04 13.78 -24.43
C VAL A 54 -7.84 12.62 -25.05
N GLU A 55 -8.25 12.76 -26.30
CA GLU A 55 -9.00 11.75 -27.02
C GLU A 55 -8.10 10.62 -27.51
N ALA A 56 -6.90 10.96 -28.01
CA ALA A 56 -5.90 9.97 -28.37
C ALA A 56 -5.53 9.08 -27.17
N LYS A 57 -5.28 9.68 -25.99
CA LYS A 57 -5.02 8.93 -24.77
C LYS A 57 -6.18 8.01 -24.42
N ALA A 58 -7.40 8.54 -24.44
CA ALA A 58 -8.58 7.78 -24.07
C ALA A 58 -8.88 6.63 -25.05
N MET A 59 -8.43 6.73 -26.31
CA MET A 59 -8.46 5.68 -27.32
C MET A 59 -7.36 4.64 -27.08
N LEU A 60 -6.13 5.07 -26.80
CA LEU A 60 -5.00 4.19 -26.49
C LEU A 60 -5.23 3.39 -25.20
N ASP A 61 -5.85 4.00 -24.17
CA ASP A 61 -6.26 3.33 -22.94
C ASP A 61 -7.32 2.24 -23.16
N THR A 62 -8.12 2.36 -24.23
CA THR A 62 -9.04 1.28 -24.64
C THR A 62 -8.30 0.20 -25.40
N LEU A 63 -7.41 0.56 -26.33
CA LEU A 63 -6.62 -0.39 -27.11
C LEU A 63 -5.68 -1.22 -26.22
N SER A 64 -5.09 -0.62 -25.18
CA SER A 64 -4.19 -1.30 -24.24
C SER A 64 -4.84 -2.49 -23.52
N ARG A 65 -6.16 -2.45 -23.33
CA ARG A 65 -6.93 -3.53 -22.70
C ARG A 65 -7.17 -4.72 -23.62
N PHE A 66 -7.11 -4.50 -24.93
CA PHE A 66 -7.39 -5.52 -25.95
C PHE A 66 -6.15 -5.95 -26.73
N ALA A 67 -5.02 -5.26 -26.55
CA ALA A 67 -3.76 -5.62 -27.19
C ALA A 67 -3.31 -7.02 -26.75
N THR A 68 -3.06 -7.89 -27.72
CA THR A 68 -2.64 -9.28 -27.49
C THR A 68 -1.14 -9.47 -27.64
N SER A 69 -0.46 -8.66 -28.47
CA SER A 69 0.98 -8.74 -28.71
C SER A 69 1.78 -7.80 -27.81
N ALA A 70 3.03 -8.17 -27.49
CA ALA A 70 3.94 -7.37 -26.66
C ALA A 70 4.41 -6.09 -27.38
N GLU A 71 4.61 -6.16 -28.70
CA GLU A 71 5.01 -5.02 -29.54
C GLU A 71 3.91 -3.97 -29.64
N GLU A 72 2.66 -4.39 -29.87
CA GLU A 72 1.51 -3.48 -29.89
C GLU A 72 1.28 -2.84 -28.52
N LYS A 73 1.47 -3.58 -27.41
CA LYS A 73 1.43 -3.01 -26.06
C LYS A 73 2.52 -1.96 -25.83
N ALA A 74 3.75 -2.23 -26.27
CA ALA A 74 4.86 -1.29 -26.15
C ALA A 74 4.59 0.00 -26.95
N GLN A 75 4.12 -0.14 -28.20
CA GLN A 75 3.76 0.98 -29.06
C GLN A 75 2.61 1.82 -28.47
N ILE A 76 1.57 1.17 -27.93
CA ILE A 76 0.46 1.85 -27.26
C ILE A 76 0.94 2.60 -26.01
N LEU A 77 1.79 1.99 -25.18
CA LEU A 77 2.34 2.64 -23.98
C LEU A 77 3.22 3.85 -24.32
N GLU A 78 4.00 3.77 -25.40
CA GLU A 78 4.80 4.89 -25.87
C GLU A 78 3.89 6.07 -26.28
N LEU A 79 2.85 5.80 -27.05
CA LEU A 79 1.90 6.81 -27.51
C LEU A 79 1.07 7.40 -26.34
N ILE A 80 0.75 6.60 -25.32
CA ILE A 80 0.14 7.11 -24.06
C ILE A 80 1.10 8.10 -23.39
N GLY A 81 2.39 7.75 -23.30
CA GLY A 81 3.41 8.65 -22.78
C GLY A 81 3.56 9.94 -23.60
N GLN A 82 3.43 9.86 -24.92
CA GLN A 82 3.42 11.04 -25.80
C GLN A 82 2.17 11.90 -25.56
N ALA A 83 1.00 11.29 -25.42
CA ALA A 83 -0.25 11.98 -25.12
C ALA A 83 -0.19 12.71 -23.77
N ASP A 84 0.33 12.05 -22.73
CA ASP A 84 0.48 12.62 -21.39
C ASP A 84 1.41 13.83 -21.36
N ARG A 85 2.56 13.75 -22.05
CA ARG A 85 3.46 14.90 -22.18
C ARG A 85 2.81 16.07 -22.90
N ARG A 86 1.92 15.83 -23.86
CA ARG A 86 1.17 16.89 -24.56
C ARG A 86 0.08 17.49 -23.66
N ILE A 87 -0.66 16.66 -22.93
CA ILE A 87 -1.68 17.11 -21.95
C ILE A 87 -1.04 17.98 -20.87
N MET A 88 0.11 17.59 -20.32
CA MET A 88 0.83 18.36 -19.29
C MET A 88 1.32 19.74 -19.78
N LYS A 89 1.51 19.92 -21.09
CA LYS A 89 1.93 21.19 -21.69
C LYS A 89 0.76 22.10 -22.07
N MET A 90 -0.47 21.59 -22.04
CA MET A 90 -1.68 22.35 -22.38
C MET A 90 -2.18 23.17 -21.20
N SER A 91 -2.96 24.22 -21.48
CA SER A 91 -3.62 24.98 -20.43
C SER A 91 -4.76 24.18 -19.80
N ASP A 92 -5.02 24.40 -18.50
CA ASP A 92 -6.11 23.75 -17.77
C ASP A 92 -7.47 23.94 -18.47
N VAL A 93 -7.67 25.09 -19.12
CA VAL A 93 -8.89 25.42 -19.87
C VAL A 93 -9.00 24.55 -21.13
N GLU A 94 -7.92 24.41 -21.90
CA GLU A 94 -7.92 23.58 -23.12
C GLU A 94 -8.11 22.10 -22.78
N VAL A 95 -7.45 21.61 -21.71
CA VAL A 95 -7.67 20.24 -21.22
C VAL A 95 -9.14 20.05 -20.87
N SER A 96 -9.75 20.98 -20.14
CA SER A 96 -11.18 20.90 -19.80
C SER A 96 -12.08 20.92 -21.03
N LEU A 97 -11.79 21.74 -22.05
CA LEU A 97 -12.56 21.75 -23.30
C LEU A 97 -12.48 20.41 -24.05
N GLN A 98 -11.29 19.82 -24.15
CA GLN A 98 -11.12 18.52 -24.80
C GLN A 98 -11.75 17.38 -24.00
N THR A 99 -11.64 17.40 -22.67
CA THR A 99 -12.34 16.45 -21.79
C THR A 99 -13.85 16.57 -21.92
N GLY A 100 -14.38 17.81 -21.98
CA GLY A 100 -15.80 18.05 -22.20
C GLY A 100 -16.30 17.55 -23.56
N ALA A 101 -15.53 17.75 -24.62
CA ALA A 101 -15.85 17.24 -25.96
C ALA A 101 -15.81 15.70 -26.03
N LEU A 102 -14.84 15.07 -25.38
CA LEU A 102 -14.76 13.61 -25.27
C LEU A 102 -15.91 13.03 -24.42
N ALA A 103 -16.30 13.71 -23.35
CA ALA A 103 -17.44 13.31 -22.54
C ALA A 103 -18.75 13.37 -23.33
N LEU A 104 -18.93 14.42 -24.14
CA LEU A 104 -20.07 14.56 -25.05
C LEU A 104 -20.09 13.44 -26.11
N SER A 105 -18.96 13.10 -26.72
CA SER A 105 -18.88 12.01 -27.71
C SER A 105 -19.15 10.63 -27.09
N ARG A 106 -18.84 10.46 -25.80
CA ARG A 106 -19.16 9.25 -25.01
C ARG A 106 -20.58 9.26 -24.43
N GLY A 107 -21.36 10.31 -24.62
CA GLY A 107 -22.72 10.44 -24.08
C GLY A 107 -22.78 10.70 -22.56
N ASP A 108 -21.68 11.08 -21.92
CA ASP A 108 -21.65 11.54 -20.51
C ASP A 108 -21.90 13.05 -20.45
N LEU A 109 -23.17 13.41 -20.57
CA LEU A 109 -23.60 14.80 -20.65
C LEU A 109 -23.38 15.57 -19.34
N ARG A 110 -23.36 14.90 -18.18
CA ARG A 110 -23.04 15.54 -16.88
C ARG A 110 -21.57 15.92 -16.79
N MET A 111 -20.69 14.99 -17.15
CA MET A 111 -19.26 15.27 -17.15
C MET A 111 -18.92 16.33 -18.20
N ALA A 112 -19.53 16.26 -19.39
CA ALA A 112 -19.39 17.25 -20.44
C ALA A 112 -19.79 18.66 -19.97
N GLU A 113 -20.95 18.79 -19.32
CA GLU A 113 -21.44 20.08 -18.81
C GLU A 113 -20.53 20.65 -17.72
N THR A 114 -20.03 19.80 -16.83
CA THR A 114 -19.12 20.23 -15.75
C THR A 114 -17.84 20.84 -16.31
N HIS A 115 -17.24 20.18 -17.29
CA HIS A 115 -16.00 20.64 -17.93
C HIS A 115 -16.21 21.83 -18.88
N ALA A 116 -17.37 21.93 -19.51
CA ALA A 116 -17.75 23.08 -20.33
C ALA A 116 -18.01 24.32 -19.47
N LEU A 117 -18.68 24.16 -18.32
CA LEU A 117 -18.93 25.24 -17.36
C LEU A 117 -17.64 25.72 -16.69
N SER A 118 -16.72 24.83 -16.34
CA SER A 118 -15.42 25.21 -15.76
C SER A 118 -14.57 25.99 -16.77
N ALA A 119 -14.55 25.58 -18.04
CA ALA A 119 -13.87 26.31 -19.11
C ALA A 119 -14.53 27.69 -19.37
N SER A 120 -15.86 27.76 -19.36
CA SER A 120 -16.61 29.00 -19.56
C SER A 120 -16.42 30.02 -18.42
N ARG A 121 -16.30 29.55 -17.17
CA ARG A 121 -16.18 30.39 -15.96
C ARG A 121 -14.74 30.70 -15.55
N SER A 122 -13.75 30.18 -16.27
CA SER A 122 -12.34 30.39 -15.92
C SER A 122 -11.87 31.80 -16.30
N ASP A 123 -11.27 32.50 -15.35
CA ASP A 123 -10.64 33.83 -15.57
C ASP A 123 -9.43 33.76 -16.51
N ARG A 124 -8.91 32.55 -16.77
CA ARG A 124 -7.76 32.29 -17.66
C ARG A 124 -8.18 31.90 -19.09
N ALA A 125 -9.48 31.80 -19.39
CA ALA A 125 -9.97 31.42 -20.70
C ALA A 125 -9.84 32.58 -21.70
N THR A 126 -9.35 32.28 -22.92
CA THR A 126 -9.34 33.29 -23.99
C THR A 126 -10.77 33.52 -24.52
N PRO A 127 -11.04 34.64 -25.24
CA PRO A 127 -12.33 34.86 -25.86
C PRO A 127 -12.75 33.76 -26.84
N ASP A 128 -11.79 33.04 -27.43
CA ASP A 128 -12.07 31.91 -28.33
C ASP A 128 -12.41 30.64 -27.54
N ASP A 129 -11.73 30.38 -26.42
CA ASP A 129 -12.06 29.28 -25.50
C ASP A 129 -13.45 29.44 -24.90
N GLN A 130 -13.84 30.68 -24.56
CA GLN A 130 -15.19 30.97 -24.08
C GLN A 130 -16.27 30.71 -25.14
N ARG A 131 -16.00 31.01 -26.42
CA ARG A 131 -16.91 30.64 -27.52
C ARG A 131 -17.02 29.13 -27.67
N ARG A 132 -15.89 28.42 -27.71
CA ARG A 132 -15.85 26.95 -27.79
C ARG A 132 -16.58 26.29 -26.61
N ALA A 133 -16.42 26.81 -25.40
CA ALA A 133 -17.16 26.35 -24.22
C ALA A 133 -18.67 26.58 -24.36
N THR A 134 -19.07 27.73 -24.91
CA THR A 134 -20.49 28.07 -25.13
C THR A 134 -21.11 27.18 -26.21
N ASP A 135 -20.40 26.95 -27.32
CA ASP A 135 -20.85 26.05 -28.39
C ASP A 135 -20.98 24.61 -27.88
N LEU A 136 -20.07 24.17 -27.02
CA LEU A 136 -20.13 22.88 -26.35
C LEU A 136 -21.35 22.78 -25.40
N LEU A 137 -21.69 23.84 -24.66
CA LEU A 137 -22.90 23.86 -23.84
C LEU A 137 -24.20 23.78 -24.67
N VAL A 138 -24.22 24.40 -25.85
CA VAL A 138 -25.36 24.32 -26.79
C VAL A 138 -25.51 22.89 -27.32
N SER A 139 -24.43 22.23 -27.70
CA SER A 139 -24.49 20.84 -28.19
C SER A 139 -24.87 19.85 -27.08
N ILE A 140 -24.42 20.07 -25.83
CA ILE A 140 -24.86 19.29 -24.66
C ILE A 140 -26.37 19.47 -24.42
N ALA A 141 -26.89 20.70 -24.50
CA ALA A 141 -28.31 20.97 -24.31
C ALA A 141 -29.17 20.29 -25.39
N GLN A 142 -28.70 20.29 -26.65
CA GLN A 142 -29.35 19.59 -27.75
C GLN A 142 -29.35 18.06 -27.53
N ALA A 143 -28.19 17.47 -27.20
CA ALA A 143 -28.06 16.04 -26.93
C ALA A 143 -28.94 15.59 -25.74
N ARG A 144 -29.07 16.43 -24.71
CA ARG A 144 -29.95 16.19 -23.55
C ARG A 144 -31.43 16.19 -23.95
N GLY A 145 -31.83 17.09 -24.85
CA GLY A 145 -33.18 17.12 -25.42
C GLY A 145 -33.52 15.85 -26.20
N GLU A 146 -32.58 15.36 -27.01
CA GLU A 146 -32.75 14.11 -27.77
C GLU A 146 -32.83 12.88 -26.84
N PHE A 147 -31.98 12.82 -25.80
CA PHE A 147 -31.95 11.70 -24.85
C PHE A 147 -33.22 11.62 -23.98
N THR A 148 -33.93 12.74 -23.78
CA THR A 148 -35.17 12.77 -22.99
C THR A 148 -36.23 11.79 -23.54
N ASN A 149 -36.27 11.58 -24.86
CA ASN A 149 -37.20 10.66 -25.50
C ASN A 149 -36.87 9.17 -25.24
N TRP A 150 -35.66 8.88 -24.75
CA TRP A 150 -35.15 7.52 -24.58
C TRP A 150 -35.11 7.06 -23.11
N ILE A 151 -35.43 7.93 -22.14
CA ILE A 151 -35.40 7.59 -20.71
C ILE A 151 -36.39 6.48 -20.38
N GLU A 152 -37.64 6.63 -20.78
CA GLU A 152 -38.70 5.66 -20.47
C GLU A 152 -38.44 4.29 -21.14
N PRO A 153 -38.08 4.21 -22.44
CA PRO A 153 -37.66 2.95 -23.06
C PRO A 153 -36.44 2.30 -22.38
N THR A 154 -35.46 3.11 -21.96
CA THR A 154 -34.21 2.60 -21.36
C THR A 154 -34.43 2.08 -19.94
N LEU A 155 -35.27 2.75 -19.14
CA LEU A 155 -35.68 2.25 -17.82
C LEU A 155 -36.46 0.94 -17.95
N THR A 156 -37.42 0.89 -18.88
CA THR A 156 -38.20 -0.32 -19.16
C THR A 156 -37.26 -1.48 -19.54
N GLN A 157 -36.29 -1.23 -20.42
CA GLN A 157 -35.31 -2.22 -20.81
C GLN A 157 -34.38 -2.66 -19.66
N ALA A 158 -33.98 -1.74 -18.77
CA ALA A 158 -33.19 -2.07 -17.58
C ALA A 158 -33.95 -3.02 -16.64
N THR A 159 -35.22 -2.74 -16.38
CA THR A 159 -36.06 -3.64 -15.55
C THR A 159 -36.23 -5.03 -16.18
N ARG A 160 -36.23 -5.11 -17.52
CA ARG A 160 -36.27 -6.37 -18.25
C ARG A 160 -34.96 -7.14 -18.14
N TYR A 161 -33.81 -6.48 -18.34
CA TYR A 161 -32.50 -7.11 -18.13
C TYR A 161 -32.33 -7.64 -16.71
N TRP A 162 -32.87 -6.93 -15.71
CA TRP A 162 -32.93 -7.44 -14.34
C TRP A 162 -33.77 -8.72 -14.23
N ALA A 163 -34.96 -8.76 -14.85
CA ALA A 163 -35.81 -9.94 -14.85
C ALA A 163 -35.17 -11.14 -15.57
N ASP A 164 -34.35 -10.87 -16.59
CA ASP A 164 -33.64 -11.88 -17.40
C ASP A 164 -32.26 -12.28 -16.80
N ASN A 165 -31.94 -11.84 -15.57
CA ASN A 165 -30.64 -12.05 -14.88
C ASN A 165 -29.41 -11.50 -15.62
N GLN A 166 -29.59 -10.52 -16.50
CA GLN A 166 -28.54 -9.80 -17.22
C GLN A 166 -28.13 -8.54 -16.43
N PHE A 167 -27.44 -8.75 -15.30
CA PHE A 167 -27.15 -7.69 -14.34
C PHE A 167 -26.19 -6.62 -14.86
N ALA A 168 -25.25 -6.99 -15.74
CA ALA A 168 -24.27 -6.06 -16.28
C ALA A 168 -24.90 -5.11 -17.31
N GLU A 169 -25.80 -5.63 -18.15
CA GLU A 169 -26.62 -4.89 -19.11
C GLU A 169 -27.61 -3.97 -18.41
N CYS A 170 -28.22 -4.45 -17.30
CA CYS A 170 -29.06 -3.64 -16.43
C CYS A 170 -28.28 -2.46 -15.83
N LYS A 171 -27.09 -2.72 -15.25
CA LYS A 171 -26.22 -1.69 -14.67
C LYS A 171 -25.81 -0.65 -15.72
N ALA A 172 -25.49 -1.09 -16.95
CA ALA A 172 -25.13 -0.20 -18.05
C ALA A 172 -26.28 0.74 -18.44
N CYS A 173 -27.53 0.23 -18.55
CA CYS A 173 -28.71 1.04 -18.84
C CYS A 173 -28.93 2.11 -17.75
N LEU A 174 -28.92 1.72 -16.47
CA LEU A 174 -29.11 2.64 -15.35
C LEU A 174 -28.00 3.70 -15.29
N THR A 175 -26.76 3.30 -15.53
CA THR A 175 -25.60 4.20 -15.56
C THR A 175 -25.73 5.21 -16.71
N SER A 176 -26.22 4.79 -17.88
CA SER A 176 -26.44 5.69 -19.02
C SER A 176 -27.47 6.79 -18.71
N ILE A 177 -28.54 6.45 -17.98
CA ILE A 177 -29.56 7.40 -17.54
C ILE A 177 -28.96 8.41 -16.55
N VAL A 178 -28.15 7.95 -15.59
CA VAL A 178 -27.45 8.84 -14.66
C VAL A 178 -26.47 9.76 -15.39
N ARG A 179 -25.71 9.26 -16.36
CA ARG A 179 -24.72 10.06 -17.12
C ARG A 179 -25.38 11.09 -18.06
N SER A 180 -26.59 10.83 -18.53
CA SER A 180 -27.35 11.76 -19.39
C SER A 180 -27.68 13.10 -18.72
N GLY A 181 -27.75 13.13 -17.39
CA GLY A 181 -28.07 14.34 -16.63
C GLY A 181 -29.46 14.93 -16.89
N VAL A 182 -30.36 14.21 -17.55
CA VAL A 182 -31.74 14.65 -17.76
C VAL A 182 -32.50 14.66 -16.41
N ALA A 183 -33.40 15.63 -16.24
CA ALA A 183 -34.27 15.68 -15.08
C ALA A 183 -35.30 14.53 -15.12
N LEU A 184 -35.15 13.56 -14.22
CA LEU A 184 -36.07 12.44 -14.06
C LEU A 184 -37.33 12.85 -13.29
N THR A 185 -38.47 12.25 -13.64
CA THR A 185 -39.68 12.33 -12.82
C THR A 185 -39.47 11.61 -11.47
N ALA A 186 -40.33 11.89 -10.48
CA ALA A 186 -40.22 11.24 -9.17
C ALA A 186 -40.34 9.70 -9.27
N GLU A 187 -41.21 9.21 -10.14
CA GLU A 187 -41.41 7.78 -10.40
C GLU A 187 -40.17 7.15 -11.06
N GLN A 188 -39.67 7.76 -12.14
CA GLN A 188 -38.45 7.29 -12.82
C GLN A 188 -37.23 7.25 -11.91
N ARG A 189 -37.11 8.24 -11.01
CA ARG A 189 -36.03 8.30 -10.02
C ARG A 189 -36.15 7.18 -8.99
N MET A 190 -37.36 6.92 -8.47
CA MET A 190 -37.58 5.81 -7.54
C MET A 190 -37.24 4.46 -8.17
N THR A 191 -37.65 4.22 -9.43
CA THR A 191 -37.27 2.99 -10.15
C THR A 191 -35.76 2.90 -10.36
N LEU A 192 -35.11 3.98 -10.75
CA LEU A 192 -33.66 4.01 -10.92
C LEU A 192 -32.93 3.68 -9.60
N ASP A 193 -33.30 4.35 -8.51
CA ASP A 193 -32.69 4.17 -7.19
C ASP A 193 -32.92 2.75 -6.64
N GLU A 194 -34.13 2.20 -6.85
CA GLU A 194 -34.46 0.84 -6.45
C GLU A 194 -33.56 -0.20 -7.12
N TYR A 195 -33.45 -0.16 -8.46
CA TYR A 195 -32.66 -1.16 -9.18
C TYR A 195 -31.14 -0.93 -9.02
N GLN A 196 -30.68 0.31 -8.84
CA GLN A 196 -29.30 0.59 -8.44
C GLN A 196 -28.99 0.00 -7.05
N GLY A 197 -29.88 0.20 -6.08
CA GLY A 197 -29.74 -0.39 -4.75
C GLY A 197 -29.72 -1.91 -4.77
N ARG A 198 -30.56 -2.53 -5.61
CA ARG A 198 -30.57 -4.00 -5.80
C ARG A 198 -29.28 -4.52 -6.43
N ILE A 199 -28.71 -3.83 -7.42
CA ILE A 199 -27.42 -4.21 -8.02
C ILE A 199 -26.29 -4.08 -6.99
N VAL A 200 -26.23 -2.97 -6.26
CA VAL A 200 -25.19 -2.76 -5.23
C VAL A 200 -25.27 -3.81 -4.13
N ALA A 201 -26.48 -4.14 -3.67
CA ALA A 201 -26.68 -5.22 -2.70
C ALA A 201 -26.25 -6.59 -3.25
N LEU A 202 -26.53 -6.86 -4.53
CA LEU A 202 -26.12 -8.09 -5.20
C LEU A 202 -24.58 -8.17 -5.32
N GLU A 203 -23.91 -7.10 -5.76
CA GLU A 203 -22.45 -7.01 -5.85
C GLU A 203 -21.78 -7.20 -4.48
N ALA A 204 -22.37 -6.64 -3.42
CA ALA A 204 -21.90 -6.83 -2.05
C ALA A 204 -22.08 -8.28 -1.56
N GLN A 205 -23.13 -8.97 -2.02
CA GLN A 205 -23.40 -10.35 -1.64
C GLN A 205 -22.56 -11.37 -2.43
N THR A 206 -22.30 -11.13 -3.72
CA THR A 206 -21.57 -12.05 -4.59
C THR A 206 -20.08 -11.75 -4.69
N GLY A 207 -19.63 -10.55 -4.31
CA GLY A 207 -18.25 -10.11 -4.45
C GLY A 207 -17.82 -9.84 -5.90
N THR A 208 -18.73 -10.00 -6.87
CA THR A 208 -18.50 -9.75 -8.30
C THR A 208 -19.03 -8.38 -8.69
N ARG A 209 -18.25 -7.61 -9.46
CA ARG A 209 -18.71 -6.34 -10.05
C ARG A 209 -19.29 -6.62 -11.43
N TYR A 210 -20.52 -6.19 -11.68
CA TYR A 210 -21.23 -6.35 -12.95
C TYR A 210 -20.98 -5.15 -13.88
N ASP A 211 -19.71 -4.87 -14.17
CA ASP A 211 -19.31 -3.74 -15.03
C ASP A 211 -19.12 -4.19 -16.49
N LEU A 212 -19.87 -3.59 -17.42
CA LEU A 212 -19.59 -3.71 -18.86
C LEU A 212 -18.62 -2.61 -19.33
N ALA A 213 -17.67 -2.97 -20.20
CA ALA A 213 -16.93 -1.99 -20.98
C ALA A 213 -17.93 -1.21 -21.85
N PHE A 214 -18.08 0.08 -21.56
CA PHE A 214 -19.13 0.91 -22.13
C PHE A 214 -18.97 1.06 -23.66
N ALA A 215 -19.86 0.41 -24.43
CA ALA A 215 -20.03 0.61 -25.87
C ALA A 215 -21.38 1.31 -26.12
N PRO A 216 -21.40 2.61 -26.46
CA PRO A 216 -22.63 3.42 -26.51
C PRO A 216 -23.66 2.95 -27.56
N GLY A 217 -23.27 2.09 -28.51
CA GLY A 217 -24.15 1.59 -29.58
C GLY A 217 -24.96 0.31 -29.26
N GLN A 218 -24.56 -0.49 -28.27
CA GLN A 218 -25.22 -1.80 -28.04
C GLN A 218 -26.57 -1.68 -27.31
N VAL A 219 -26.68 -0.76 -26.36
CA VAL A 219 -27.87 -0.65 -25.49
C VAL A 219 -29.03 0.09 -26.18
N LEU A 220 -28.72 1.08 -27.02
CA LEU A 220 -29.74 1.88 -27.72
C LEU A 220 -30.39 1.13 -28.90
N ARG A 221 -29.70 0.15 -29.53
CA ARG A 221 -30.28 -0.66 -30.62
C ARG A 221 -31.35 -1.64 -30.13
N ALA A 222 -31.26 -2.12 -28.89
CA ALA A 222 -32.26 -3.04 -28.32
C ALA A 222 -33.60 -2.35 -28.02
N ALA A 223 -33.58 -1.08 -27.64
CA ALA A 223 -34.78 -0.31 -27.31
C ALA A 223 -35.63 0.08 -28.56
N GLY A 224 -35.01 0.22 -29.74
CA GLY A 224 -35.71 0.57 -30.97
C GLY A 224 -36.59 -0.54 -31.57
N ALA A 225 -36.42 -1.79 -31.14
CA ALA A 225 -37.12 -2.94 -31.72
C ALA A 225 -38.48 -3.28 -31.05
N VAL A 226 -38.88 -2.57 -29.99
CA VAL A 226 -40.03 -2.99 -29.12
C VAL A 226 -41.17 -1.97 -29.08
N VAL A 227 -41.32 -1.10 -30.10
CA VAL A 227 -42.51 -0.24 -30.21
C VAL A 227 -43.64 -0.96 -30.95
N ALA A 228 -44.36 -1.83 -30.25
CA ALA A 228 -45.73 -2.22 -30.59
C ALA A 228 -46.42 -2.93 -29.41
N SER A 229 -46.96 -2.18 -28.43
CA SER A 229 -48.35 -2.34 -27.98
C SER A 229 -48.70 -1.25 -26.96
N THR A 230 -50.00 -1.06 -26.76
CA THR A 230 -50.69 0.17 -26.38
C THR A 230 -51.23 0.17 -24.92
N VAL A 231 -51.68 1.36 -24.48
CA VAL A 231 -52.74 1.70 -23.47
C VAL A 231 -52.27 1.91 -21.99
N PRO A 232 -52.98 2.69 -21.12
CA PRO A 232 -53.04 4.16 -21.00
C PRO A 232 -52.72 4.74 -19.58
N ALA A 233 -52.75 6.07 -19.47
CA ALA A 233 -52.52 6.91 -18.30
C ALA A 233 -53.53 6.80 -17.13
N GLY A 234 -53.06 7.13 -15.91
CA GLY A 234 -53.88 7.32 -14.72
C GLY A 234 -53.21 8.14 -13.59
N THR A 235 -53.39 9.46 -13.65
CA THR A 235 -53.54 10.45 -12.55
C THR A 235 -52.47 10.62 -11.45
N ALA A 236 -51.83 11.79 -11.47
CA ALA A 236 -51.17 12.45 -10.34
C ALA A 236 -52.17 13.25 -9.47
N THR A 237 -51.87 13.46 -8.17
CA THR A 237 -52.10 14.72 -7.43
C THR A 237 -51.15 14.78 -6.20
N PRO A 238 -50.62 15.96 -5.79
CA PRO A 238 -49.32 16.08 -5.12
C PRO A 238 -49.33 16.67 -3.68
N ALA A 239 -48.21 16.44 -2.95
CA ALA A 239 -47.45 17.37 -2.07
C ALA A 239 -48.09 17.96 -0.77
N PRO A 240 -47.35 18.56 0.20
CA PRO A 240 -45.92 18.44 0.61
C PRO A 240 -45.64 18.49 2.15
N ALA A 241 -44.34 18.42 2.49
CA ALA A 241 -43.58 19.13 3.55
C ALA A 241 -43.99 18.97 5.04
N ALA A 242 -43.19 18.36 5.91
CA ALA A 242 -41.84 18.73 6.40
C ALA A 242 -41.82 19.83 7.49
N ALA A 243 -41.42 19.37 8.69
CA ALA A 243 -40.33 19.89 9.52
C ALA A 243 -40.66 20.70 10.81
N ALA A 244 -40.30 20.04 11.94
CA ALA A 244 -39.32 20.49 12.96
C ALA A 244 -39.78 21.10 14.31
N ILE A 245 -39.15 20.53 15.37
CA ILE A 245 -38.57 21.15 16.59
C ILE A 245 -39.34 21.07 17.95
N THR A 246 -38.89 20.08 18.74
CA THR A 246 -38.28 20.17 20.11
C THR A 246 -39.12 20.49 21.37
N VAL A 247 -39.46 19.42 22.09
CA VAL A 247 -39.01 19.00 23.46
C VAL A 247 -38.67 20.04 24.54
N ALA A 248 -39.33 19.85 25.70
CA ALA A 248 -38.85 19.79 27.10
C ALA A 248 -39.15 20.90 28.13
N THR A 249 -40.08 20.53 29.04
CA THR A 249 -39.88 20.37 30.50
C THR A 249 -39.85 21.60 31.42
N THR A 250 -40.81 21.69 32.36
CA THR A 250 -40.60 21.63 33.83
C THR A 250 -41.91 21.60 34.63
N ALA A 251 -41.84 21.04 35.84
CA ALA A 251 -42.94 20.69 36.74
C ALA A 251 -43.23 21.75 37.82
N VAL A 252 -44.42 21.66 38.44
CA VAL A 252 -44.74 21.73 39.90
C VAL A 252 -46.08 22.47 40.20
N GLN A 253 -46.93 21.77 40.96
CA GLN A 253 -48.02 22.20 41.86
C GLN A 253 -49.39 22.74 41.39
N ASP A 254 -50.38 22.20 42.12
CA ASP A 254 -51.66 22.75 42.58
C ASP A 254 -52.88 22.82 41.64
N GLY A 255 -53.97 22.25 42.17
CA GLY A 255 -55.31 22.83 42.05
C GLY A 255 -56.25 22.15 41.08
N SER A 256 -57.05 21.22 41.61
CA SER A 256 -58.43 21.05 41.15
C SER A 256 -59.19 22.39 41.21
N ASP A 257 -59.80 22.73 40.09
CA ASP A 257 -60.96 23.61 39.85
C ASP A 257 -60.94 25.09 40.26
N PRO A 258 -61.02 25.97 39.24
CA PRO A 258 -61.76 27.21 39.32
C PRO A 258 -62.82 27.26 38.20
N LEU A 259 -63.81 26.36 38.25
CA LEU A 259 -65.05 26.50 37.47
C LEU A 259 -66.35 26.25 38.26
N ASP A 260 -66.29 26.09 39.59
CA ASP A 260 -67.49 26.12 40.48
C ASP A 260 -67.61 27.39 41.36
N SER A 261 -66.63 28.30 41.36
CA SER A 261 -66.65 29.49 42.25
C SER A 261 -67.50 30.68 41.74
N ALA A 262 -68.26 30.51 40.66
CA ALA A 262 -69.27 31.49 40.25
C ALA A 262 -70.66 31.22 40.83
N ALA A 263 -70.94 29.97 41.27
CA ALA A 263 -72.19 29.62 41.95
C ALA A 263 -72.06 29.73 43.49
N ASP A 264 -70.95 29.26 44.07
CA ASP A 264 -70.73 29.28 45.52
C ASP A 264 -70.53 30.70 46.12
N ALA A 265 -70.06 31.66 45.31
CA ALA A 265 -69.93 33.05 45.73
C ALA A 265 -71.28 33.78 45.86
N ALA A 266 -72.31 33.34 45.13
CA ALA A 266 -73.67 33.88 45.24
C ALA A 266 -74.41 33.30 46.46
N ASP A 267 -74.24 32.00 46.74
CA ASP A 267 -74.89 31.32 47.86
C ASP A 267 -74.32 31.73 49.23
N ARG A 268 -73.03 32.08 49.30
CA ARG A 268 -72.40 32.61 50.53
C ARG A 268 -72.97 33.98 50.93
N GLY A 269 -73.28 34.84 49.96
CA GLY A 269 -73.93 36.14 50.22
C GLY A 269 -75.37 36.01 50.72
N ALA A 270 -76.12 34.99 50.26
CA ALA A 270 -77.47 34.69 50.75
C ALA A 270 -77.45 34.12 52.17
N ALA A 271 -76.50 33.22 52.48
CA ALA A 271 -76.31 32.63 53.80
C ALA A 271 -75.97 33.67 54.89
N ASP A 272 -75.05 34.60 54.60
CA ASP A 272 -74.67 35.66 55.55
C ASP A 272 -75.84 36.62 55.86
N SER A 273 -76.68 36.90 54.86
CA SER A 273 -77.89 37.72 55.06
C SER A 273 -78.91 37.04 55.99
N LEU A 274 -79.14 35.73 55.81
CA LEU A 274 -80.04 34.92 56.61
C LEU A 274 -79.56 34.73 58.05
N LEU A 275 -78.23 34.59 58.24
CA LEU A 275 -77.63 34.49 59.57
C LEU A 275 -77.82 35.80 60.34
N SER A 276 -77.62 36.95 59.68
CA SER A 276 -77.85 38.26 60.29
C SER A 276 -79.33 38.52 60.63
N GLU A 277 -80.26 38.03 59.81
CA GLU A 277 -81.70 38.10 60.08
C GLU A 277 -82.09 37.23 61.28
N ALA A 278 -81.56 36.00 61.36
CA ALA A 278 -81.80 35.07 62.47
C ALA A 278 -81.27 35.61 63.80
N ASP A 279 -80.06 36.19 63.82
CA ASP A 279 -79.48 36.82 65.00
C ASP A 279 -80.25 38.08 65.43
N ARG A 280 -80.80 38.84 64.47
CA ARG A 280 -81.70 39.96 64.78
C ARG A 280 -83.01 39.48 65.41
N LEU A 281 -83.56 38.36 64.96
CA LEU A 281 -84.78 37.77 65.52
C LEU A 281 -84.53 37.18 66.92
N TYR A 282 -83.39 36.51 67.12
CA TYR A 282 -82.98 35.99 68.43
C TYR A 282 -82.77 37.11 69.46
N SER A 283 -82.11 38.19 69.07
CA SER A 283 -81.94 39.38 69.93
C SER A 283 -83.26 40.14 70.17
N SER A 284 -84.24 40.06 69.26
CA SER A 284 -85.59 40.61 69.45
C SER A 284 -86.55 39.73 70.29
N SER A 285 -86.06 38.63 70.87
CA SER A 285 -86.81 37.69 71.73
C SER A 285 -87.96 36.92 71.04
N GLN A 286 -88.00 36.88 69.70
CA GLN A 286 -88.93 36.05 68.94
C GLN A 286 -88.36 34.63 68.76
N MET A 287 -88.28 33.87 69.86
CA MET A 287 -87.53 32.61 69.96
C MET A 287 -88.01 31.51 68.98
N GLN A 288 -89.30 31.47 68.63
CA GLN A 288 -89.82 30.50 67.65
C GLN A 288 -89.48 30.85 66.19
N GLU A 289 -89.50 32.13 65.83
CA GLU A 289 -89.18 32.57 64.46
C GLU A 289 -87.66 32.53 64.23
N ALA A 290 -86.88 32.90 65.24
CA ALA A 290 -85.42 32.72 65.25
C ALA A 290 -85.04 31.25 65.05
N LEU A 291 -85.68 30.33 65.79
CA LEU A 291 -85.46 28.89 65.64
C LEU A 291 -85.72 28.39 64.20
N ASN A 292 -86.77 28.88 63.55
CA ASN A 292 -87.09 28.50 62.17
C ASN A 292 -86.08 29.04 61.16
N ARG A 293 -85.58 30.28 61.35
CA ARG A 293 -84.54 30.85 60.48
C ARG A 293 -83.20 30.15 60.64
N TYR A 294 -82.78 29.83 61.86
CA TYR A 294 -81.57 29.02 62.11
C TYR A 294 -81.69 27.61 61.51
N ARG A 295 -82.85 26.98 61.57
CA ARG A 295 -83.10 25.68 60.91
C ARG A 295 -83.08 25.78 59.38
N THR A 296 -83.60 26.88 58.82
CA THR A 296 -83.57 27.11 57.37
C THR A 296 -82.13 27.30 56.88
N LEU A 297 -81.34 28.08 57.63
CA LEU A 297 -79.91 28.28 57.39
C LEU A 297 -79.16 26.94 57.38
N GLN A 298 -79.41 26.08 58.37
CA GLN A 298 -78.79 24.77 58.50
C GLN A 298 -79.15 23.81 57.36
N ASN A 299 -80.42 23.80 56.93
CA ASN A 299 -80.91 22.86 55.93
C ASN A 299 -80.55 23.26 54.49
N GLN A 300 -80.58 24.55 54.18
CA GLN A 300 -80.47 25.04 52.80
C GLN A 300 -79.05 25.49 52.44
N TYR A 301 -78.30 26.00 53.42
CA TYR A 301 -76.95 26.56 53.22
C TYR A 301 -75.87 25.86 54.07
N GLY A 302 -76.17 24.64 54.55
CA GLY A 302 -75.27 23.84 55.40
C GLY A 302 -73.91 23.53 54.77
N HIS A 303 -73.84 23.43 53.44
CA HIS A 303 -72.61 23.08 52.71
C HIS A 303 -71.64 24.26 52.54
N VAL A 304 -72.09 25.50 52.72
CA VAL A 304 -71.28 26.73 52.57
C VAL A 304 -70.81 27.32 53.92
N LEU A 305 -71.37 26.85 55.04
CA LEU A 305 -71.05 27.29 56.41
C LEU A 305 -69.73 26.66 56.92
N THR A 306 -68.95 27.44 57.68
CA THR A 306 -67.75 26.91 58.34
C THR A 306 -68.10 26.03 59.54
N SER A 307 -67.18 25.15 59.94
CA SER A 307 -67.36 24.24 61.08
C SER A 307 -67.60 24.97 62.42
N GLN A 308 -67.05 26.17 62.60
CA GLN A 308 -67.32 27.02 63.77
C GLN A 308 -68.72 27.65 63.74
N GLU A 309 -69.21 28.06 62.56
CA GLU A 309 -70.56 28.65 62.42
C GLU A 309 -71.66 27.61 62.58
N GLN A 310 -71.44 26.38 62.11
CA GLN A 310 -72.37 25.26 62.33
C GLN A 310 -72.51 24.93 63.83
N GLN A 311 -71.42 25.03 64.60
CA GLN A 311 -71.48 24.86 66.06
C GLN A 311 -72.26 26.00 66.72
N PHE A 312 -72.01 27.25 66.33
CA PHE A 312 -72.76 28.41 66.84
C PHE A 312 -74.28 28.32 66.57
N VAL A 313 -74.68 27.90 65.38
CA VAL A 313 -76.10 27.72 65.01
C VAL A 313 -76.75 26.61 65.83
N ASN A 314 -76.05 25.48 66.02
CA ASN A 314 -76.53 24.38 66.87
C ASN A 314 -76.67 24.82 68.34
N ASP A 315 -75.72 25.59 68.86
CA ASP A 315 -75.76 26.11 70.22
C ASP A 315 -76.93 27.10 70.41
N ARG A 316 -77.26 27.92 69.42
CA ARG A 316 -78.43 28.81 69.45
C ARG A 316 -79.75 28.06 69.37
N ILE A 317 -79.84 26.99 68.58
CA ILE A 317 -81.01 26.09 68.55
C ILE A 317 -81.18 25.42 69.92
N ASN A 318 -80.10 24.93 70.52
CA ASN A 318 -80.11 24.29 71.84
C ASN A 318 -80.45 25.28 72.95
N ALA A 319 -79.93 26.52 72.90
CA ALA A 319 -80.28 27.58 73.84
C ALA A 319 -81.77 27.95 73.77
N CYS A 320 -82.36 28.02 72.56
CA CYS A 320 -83.81 28.21 72.39
C CYS A 320 -84.63 27.07 73.00
N ASN A 321 -84.14 25.83 72.93
CA ASN A 321 -84.81 24.65 73.49
C ASN A 321 -84.63 24.52 75.01
N ALA A 322 -83.47 24.92 75.56
CA ALA A 322 -83.15 24.81 76.99
C ALA A 322 -83.88 25.84 77.86
N GLN A 323 -84.30 26.96 77.30
CA GLN A 323 -85.06 27.99 78.02
C GLN A 323 -86.55 27.61 78.20
N LEU A 324 -86.95 26.40 77.78
CA LEU A 324 -88.33 25.91 77.77
C LEU A 324 -88.67 24.81 78.83
N GLY A 325 -87.83 24.48 79.83
CA GLY A 325 -88.19 23.44 80.84
C GLY A 325 -87.39 23.36 82.16
N SER A 326 -88.06 22.98 83.26
CA SER A 326 -87.67 23.04 84.69
C SER A 326 -87.57 21.67 85.43
N GLU A 327 -86.74 21.58 86.49
CA GLU A 327 -86.54 20.46 87.49
C GLU A 327 -87.72 20.27 88.52
N PRO A 328 -87.72 19.46 89.66
CA PRO A 328 -86.70 18.60 90.38
C PRO A 328 -87.13 17.31 91.22
N THR A 329 -86.12 16.57 91.79
CA THR A 329 -85.92 15.87 93.14
C THR A 329 -86.47 14.47 93.61
N GLY A 330 -85.62 13.61 94.28
CA GLY A 330 -85.98 12.71 95.45
C GLY A 330 -85.36 11.27 95.72
N LEU A 331 -84.36 11.14 96.63
CA LEU A 331 -83.99 10.13 97.69
C LEU A 331 -84.06 8.54 97.63
N LEU A 332 -83.83 7.83 96.51
CA LEU A 332 -83.55 6.36 96.47
C LEU A 332 -82.03 6.04 96.52
N ASP A 333 -81.32 6.70 97.44
CA ASP A 333 -79.94 7.13 97.15
C ASP A 333 -78.86 6.62 98.12
N VAL A 334 -79.14 5.63 98.96
CA VAL A 334 -78.15 5.10 99.92
C VAL A 334 -77.57 3.76 99.46
N GLU A 335 -78.37 2.85 98.90
CA GLU A 335 -77.88 1.55 98.41
C GLU A 335 -77.25 1.64 97.00
N LYS A 336 -77.73 2.59 96.18
CA LYS A 336 -77.10 2.96 94.90
C LYS A 336 -75.67 3.47 95.11
N ARG A 337 -75.46 4.32 96.12
CA ARG A 337 -74.17 4.99 96.39
C ARG A 337 -72.97 4.05 96.52
N GLN A 338 -73.15 2.85 97.08
CA GLN A 338 -72.03 1.92 97.30
C GLN A 338 -71.67 1.10 96.05
N ARG A 339 -72.67 0.72 95.24
CA ARG A 339 -72.42 0.11 93.91
C ARG A 339 -71.94 1.16 92.91
N ASP A 340 -72.42 2.39 93.03
CA ASP A 340 -71.97 3.51 92.23
C ASP A 340 -70.51 3.87 92.53
N LEU A 341 -70.02 3.69 93.76
CA LEU A 341 -68.61 3.93 94.11
C LEU A 341 -67.66 2.96 93.38
N ILE A 342 -67.95 1.65 93.39
CA ILE A 342 -67.13 0.62 92.70
C ILE A 342 -67.21 0.83 91.18
N ARG A 343 -68.40 1.16 90.67
CA ARG A 343 -68.60 1.53 89.26
C ARG A 343 -67.76 2.76 88.88
N GLN A 344 -67.74 3.80 89.72
CA GLN A 344 -66.97 5.03 89.49
C GLN A 344 -65.46 4.75 89.50
N GLN A 345 -64.99 3.88 90.39
CA GLN A 345 -63.57 3.48 90.42
C GLN A 345 -63.15 2.76 89.13
N ALA A 346 -63.93 1.78 88.68
CA ALA A 346 -63.64 1.06 87.44
C ALA A 346 -63.69 1.96 86.20
N ILE A 347 -64.65 2.90 86.14
CA ILE A 347 -64.73 3.89 85.06
C ILE A 347 -63.50 4.80 85.08
N ALA A 348 -63.10 5.30 86.24
CA ALA A 348 -61.94 6.19 86.37
C ALA A 348 -60.63 5.50 85.97
N GLU A 349 -60.45 4.22 86.31
CA GLU A 349 -59.23 3.47 85.97
C GLU A 349 -59.17 3.15 84.47
N VAL A 350 -60.29 2.78 83.85
CA VAL A 350 -60.38 2.59 82.40
C VAL A 350 -60.18 3.90 81.65
N GLU A 351 -60.73 5.00 82.15
CA GLU A 351 -60.52 6.33 81.56
C GLU A 351 -59.07 6.78 81.67
N ASN A 352 -58.41 6.53 82.81
CA ASN A 352 -56.99 6.82 82.97
C ASN A 352 -56.14 6.01 81.97
N ASN A 353 -56.38 4.69 81.86
CA ASN A 353 -55.66 3.84 80.92
C ASN A 353 -55.95 4.24 79.46
N MET A 354 -57.18 4.62 79.12
CA MET A 354 -57.53 5.10 77.77
C MET A 354 -56.95 6.49 77.47
N ALA A 355 -56.84 7.38 78.46
CA ALA A 355 -56.19 8.67 78.31
C ALA A 355 -54.69 8.50 78.05
N GLN A 356 -54.03 7.60 78.79
CA GLN A 356 -52.63 7.25 78.56
C GLN A 356 -52.42 6.58 77.19
N ALA A 357 -53.34 5.70 76.78
CA ALA A 357 -53.28 5.06 75.47
C ALA A 357 -53.43 6.08 74.32
N ARG A 358 -54.34 7.06 74.46
CA ARG A 358 -54.51 8.17 73.50
C ARG A 358 -53.28 9.07 73.44
N GLN A 359 -52.69 9.39 74.58
CA GLN A 359 -51.46 10.17 74.64
C GLN A 359 -50.28 9.44 73.98
N ALA A 360 -50.16 8.12 74.21
CA ALA A 360 -49.13 7.31 73.57
C ALA A 360 -49.33 7.21 72.05
N LEU A 361 -50.57 7.10 71.57
CA LEU A 361 -50.89 7.14 70.14
C LEU A 361 -50.57 8.51 69.51
N ALA A 362 -50.92 9.60 70.21
CA ALA A 362 -50.58 10.96 69.78
C ALA A 362 -49.06 11.22 69.77
N ALA A 363 -48.32 10.55 70.66
CA ALA A 363 -46.86 10.58 70.69
C ALA A 363 -46.20 9.62 69.68
N GLY A 364 -46.97 8.87 68.87
CA GLY A 364 -46.46 7.92 67.88
C GLY A 364 -45.89 6.62 68.46
N ASN A 365 -46.06 6.38 69.77
CA ASN A 365 -45.61 5.14 70.41
C ASN A 365 -46.75 4.11 70.41
N PHE A 366 -46.89 3.42 69.28
CA PHE A 366 -47.96 2.45 69.03
C PHE A 366 -47.95 1.26 70.00
N LEU A 367 -46.77 0.81 70.44
CA LEU A 367 -46.62 -0.30 71.39
C LEU A 367 -47.18 0.06 72.76
N SER A 368 -46.82 1.24 73.28
CA SER A 368 -47.34 1.73 74.55
C SER A 368 -48.83 2.09 74.47
N ALA A 369 -49.31 2.58 73.33
CA ALA A 369 -50.73 2.83 73.12
C ALA A 369 -51.55 1.53 73.18
N ARG A 370 -51.07 0.47 72.52
CA ARG A 370 -51.75 -0.83 72.47
C ARG A 370 -51.78 -1.52 73.83
N SER A 371 -50.69 -1.46 74.61
CA SER A 371 -50.63 -2.08 75.93
C SER A 371 -51.62 -1.43 76.91
N GLN A 372 -51.70 -0.09 76.92
CA GLN A 372 -52.59 0.64 77.82
C GLN A 372 -54.06 0.49 77.44
N ALA A 373 -54.39 0.48 76.15
CA ALA A 373 -55.74 0.14 75.69
C ALA A 373 -56.12 -1.31 76.02
N GLY A 374 -55.16 -2.24 75.97
CA GLY A 374 -55.32 -3.61 76.44
C GLY A 374 -55.61 -3.71 77.95
N ASN A 375 -54.90 -2.95 78.78
CA ASN A 375 -55.14 -2.88 80.22
C ASN A 375 -56.51 -2.29 80.54
N ALA A 376 -56.92 -1.23 79.84
CA ALA A 376 -58.26 -0.66 79.94
C ALA A 376 -59.35 -1.70 79.63
N ARG A 377 -59.14 -2.52 78.59
CA ARG A 377 -60.04 -3.64 78.24
C ARG A 377 -60.14 -4.67 79.36
N PHE A 378 -59.02 -5.00 79.99
CA PHE A 378 -58.95 -5.97 81.08
C PHE A 378 -59.70 -5.48 82.32
N VAL A 379 -59.44 -4.24 82.76
CA VAL A 379 -60.14 -3.62 83.91
C VAL A 379 -61.65 -3.55 83.66
N TRP A 380 -62.06 -3.14 82.46
CA TRP A 380 -63.48 -3.06 82.09
C TRP A 380 -64.20 -4.42 82.10
N ASN A 381 -63.53 -5.47 81.63
CA ASN A 381 -64.05 -6.84 81.70
C ASN A 381 -64.22 -7.32 83.14
N ASN A 382 -63.31 -6.95 84.04
CA ASN A 382 -63.39 -7.36 85.44
C ASN A 382 -64.57 -6.68 86.15
N ALA A 383 -64.77 -5.39 85.93
CA ALA A 383 -65.89 -4.64 86.49
C ALA A 383 -67.28 -5.16 86.04
N ASN A 384 -67.38 -5.74 84.83
CA ASN A 384 -68.61 -6.38 84.36
C ASN A 384 -68.89 -7.71 85.09
N ARG A 385 -67.82 -8.50 85.36
CA ARG A 385 -67.95 -9.77 86.10
C ARG A 385 -68.45 -9.57 87.53
N GLU A 386 -68.13 -8.45 88.15
CA GLU A 386 -68.60 -8.08 89.50
C GLU A 386 -70.08 -7.63 89.53
N GLY A 387 -70.77 -7.59 88.39
CA GLY A 387 -72.21 -7.32 88.30
C GLY A 387 -72.61 -5.86 88.54
N VAL A 388 -71.64 -4.93 88.49
CA VAL A 388 -71.81 -3.52 88.84
C VAL A 388 -72.17 -2.64 87.63
N LEU A 389 -72.00 -3.15 86.41
CA LEU A 389 -72.24 -2.46 85.13
C LEU A 389 -73.54 -2.90 84.48
N SER A 390 -74.20 -2.00 83.73
CA SER A 390 -75.30 -2.40 82.86
C SER A 390 -74.78 -3.03 81.56
N GLU A 391 -75.54 -3.96 81.00
CA GLU A 391 -75.20 -4.67 79.76
C GLU A 391 -74.95 -3.71 78.58
N THR A 392 -75.67 -2.59 78.54
CA THR A 392 -75.51 -1.55 77.51
C THR A 392 -74.23 -0.74 77.68
N GLU A 393 -73.86 -0.38 78.91
CA GLU A 393 -72.63 0.38 79.18
C GLU A 393 -71.39 -0.47 78.89
N PHE A 394 -71.42 -1.74 79.28
CA PHE A 394 -70.32 -2.66 79.03
C PHE A 394 -70.02 -2.78 77.54
N ARG A 395 -71.04 -3.07 76.72
CA ARG A 395 -70.89 -3.20 75.27
C ARG A 395 -70.39 -1.92 74.62
N THR A 396 -70.97 -0.77 74.99
CA THR A 396 -70.60 0.53 74.40
C THR A 396 -69.13 0.84 74.64
N ARG A 397 -68.66 0.71 75.89
CA ARG A 397 -67.27 1.03 76.22
C ARG A 397 -66.29 -0.03 75.68
N MET A 398 -66.68 -1.30 75.64
CA MET A 398 -65.87 -2.36 75.03
C MET A 398 -65.68 -2.16 73.52
N GLN A 399 -66.75 -1.71 72.83
CA GLN A 399 -66.68 -1.32 71.43
C GLN A 399 -65.74 -0.13 71.24
N GLN A 400 -65.85 0.91 72.06
CA GLN A 400 -64.93 2.06 72.02
C GLN A 400 -63.46 1.66 72.22
N ILE A 401 -63.16 0.73 73.13
CA ILE A 401 -61.79 0.25 73.36
C ILE A 401 -61.30 -0.57 72.15
N THR A 402 -62.17 -1.38 71.54
CA THR A 402 -61.83 -2.20 70.37
C THR A 402 -61.63 -1.34 69.12
N ASP A 403 -62.50 -0.35 68.91
CA ASP A 403 -62.38 0.63 67.82
C ASP A 403 -61.08 1.42 67.97
N PHE A 404 -60.72 1.80 69.19
CA PHE A 404 -59.47 2.49 69.45
C PHE A 404 -58.24 1.63 69.14
N LEU A 405 -58.26 0.32 69.46
CA LEU A 405 -57.21 -0.61 69.05
C LEU A 405 -57.08 -0.70 67.52
N SER A 406 -58.20 -0.73 66.79
CA SER A 406 -58.17 -0.73 65.32
C SER A 406 -57.62 0.57 64.71
N GLN A 407 -57.84 1.71 65.37
CA GLN A 407 -57.28 3.01 64.97
C GLN A 407 -55.77 3.06 65.15
N ILE A 408 -55.23 2.43 66.20
CA ILE A 408 -53.79 2.30 66.41
C ILE A 408 -53.15 1.55 65.24
N ASP A 409 -53.73 0.41 64.85
CA ASP A 409 -53.20 -0.44 63.78
C ASP A 409 -53.26 0.25 62.41
N ALA A 410 -54.38 0.94 62.11
CA ALA A 410 -54.52 1.70 60.88
C ALA A 410 -53.52 2.86 60.78
N ARG A 411 -53.23 3.54 61.91
CA ARG A 411 -52.27 4.64 61.95
C ARG A 411 -50.82 4.16 61.81
N GLU A 412 -50.48 3.01 62.39
CA GLU A 412 -49.16 2.38 62.24
C GLU A 412 -48.84 2.06 60.77
N GLU A 413 -49.80 1.47 60.05
CA GLU A 413 -49.63 1.11 58.64
C GLU A 413 -49.58 2.33 57.71
N GLN A 414 -50.25 3.43 58.08
CA GLN A 414 -50.15 4.68 57.34
C GLN A 414 -48.75 5.29 57.45
N VAL A 415 -48.19 5.36 58.67
CA VAL A 415 -46.84 5.89 58.90
C VAL A 415 -45.78 5.04 58.18
N ARG A 416 -45.92 3.71 58.21
CA ARG A 416 -45.02 2.79 57.49
C ARG A 416 -45.00 3.04 55.98
N ARG A 417 -46.16 3.28 55.36
CA ARG A 417 -46.24 3.60 53.93
C ARG A 417 -45.61 4.95 53.60
N GLU A 418 -45.87 5.97 54.42
CA GLU A 418 -45.27 7.31 54.25
C GLU A 418 -43.74 7.28 54.36
N GLU A 419 -43.17 6.46 55.25
CA GLU A 419 -41.71 6.27 55.38
C GLU A 419 -41.09 5.57 54.16
N ILE A 420 -41.75 4.53 53.62
CA ILE A 420 -41.28 3.82 52.44
C ILE A 420 -41.28 4.76 51.22
N GLU A 421 -42.35 5.52 51.02
CA GLU A 421 -42.45 6.49 49.92
C GLU A 421 -41.40 7.61 50.02
N LYS A 422 -41.18 8.17 51.21
CA LYS A 422 -40.11 9.16 51.45
C LYS A 422 -38.72 8.58 51.14
N SER A 423 -38.44 7.36 51.61
CA SER A 423 -37.15 6.72 51.36
C SER A 423 -36.91 6.37 49.88
N ALA A 424 -37.98 6.02 49.13
CA ALA A 424 -37.91 5.76 47.69
C ALA A 424 -37.70 7.07 46.89
N ALA A 425 -38.38 8.15 47.28
CA ALA A 425 -38.20 9.48 46.69
C ALA A 425 -36.79 10.03 46.93
N GLU A 426 -36.22 9.83 48.12
CA GLU A 426 -34.84 10.24 48.43
C GLU A 426 -33.80 9.46 47.62
N LYS A 427 -33.96 8.14 47.46
CA LYS A 427 -33.05 7.32 46.64
C LYS A 427 -33.09 7.69 45.16
N THR A 428 -34.27 7.96 44.61
CA THR A 428 -34.40 8.38 43.20
C THR A 428 -33.88 9.80 42.98
N ALA A 429 -34.12 10.73 43.90
CA ALA A 429 -33.54 12.07 43.86
C ALA A 429 -32.00 12.05 44.00
N ALA A 430 -31.46 11.19 44.86
CA ALA A 430 -30.02 10.99 44.99
C ALA A 430 -29.41 10.39 43.71
N ALA A 431 -30.03 9.36 43.13
CA ALA A 431 -29.58 8.76 41.87
C ALA A 431 -29.60 9.75 40.71
N LYS A 432 -30.62 10.63 40.64
CA LYS A 432 -30.70 11.68 39.62
C LYS A 432 -29.60 12.73 39.77
N ARG A 433 -29.33 13.21 40.98
CA ARG A 433 -28.24 14.16 41.25
C ARG A 433 -26.87 13.59 40.91
N GLU A 434 -26.65 12.31 41.18
CA GLU A 434 -25.40 11.64 40.83
C GLU A 434 -25.24 11.51 39.32
N ALA A 435 -26.30 11.11 38.61
CA ALA A 435 -26.30 11.06 37.16
C ALA A 435 -26.04 12.44 36.51
N GLU A 436 -26.62 13.52 37.06
CA GLU A 436 -26.38 14.90 36.60
C GLU A 436 -24.94 15.35 36.83
N LYS A 437 -24.31 14.99 37.96
CA LYS A 437 -22.88 15.26 38.21
C LYS A 437 -21.99 14.52 37.22
N VAL A 438 -22.20 13.22 37.04
CA VAL A 438 -21.42 12.40 36.10
C VAL A 438 -21.55 12.93 34.66
N ALA A 439 -22.76 13.37 34.26
CA ALA A 439 -22.97 14.00 32.96
C ALA A 439 -22.19 15.33 32.83
N SER A 440 -22.23 16.19 33.85
CA SER A 440 -21.49 17.46 33.85
C SER A 440 -19.97 17.25 33.82
N GLU A 441 -19.44 16.28 34.56
CA GLU A 441 -18.01 15.94 34.57
C GLU A 441 -17.56 15.41 33.20
N ARG A 442 -18.37 14.56 32.57
CA ARG A 442 -18.16 14.09 31.19
C ARG A 442 -18.12 15.26 30.21
N ASP A 443 -19.09 16.17 30.26
CA ASP A 443 -19.15 17.33 29.36
C ASP A 443 -17.94 18.26 29.54
N GLN A 444 -17.47 18.44 30.78
CA GLN A 444 -16.26 19.19 31.06
C GLN A 444 -15.03 18.53 30.42
N GLN A 445 -14.84 17.21 30.60
CA GLN A 445 -13.73 16.48 29.99
C GLN A 445 -13.77 16.52 28.45
N ILE A 446 -14.95 16.44 27.86
CA ILE A 446 -15.13 16.59 26.41
C ILE A 446 -14.65 17.97 25.96
N ASN A 447 -15.06 19.05 26.64
CA ASN A 447 -14.66 20.43 26.29
C ASN A 447 -13.16 20.69 26.49
N GLU A 448 -12.56 20.14 27.54
CA GLU A 448 -11.12 20.19 27.76
C GLU A 448 -10.35 19.48 26.62
N ASN A 449 -10.79 18.28 26.24
CA ASN A 449 -10.20 17.55 25.11
C ASN A 449 -10.40 18.27 23.77
N LEU A 450 -11.56 18.90 23.52
CA LEU A 450 -11.79 19.74 22.34
C LEU A 450 -10.82 20.92 22.27
N THR A 451 -10.50 21.52 23.42
CA THR A 451 -9.53 22.62 23.51
C THR A 451 -8.12 22.11 23.23
N ARG A 452 -7.77 20.95 23.77
CA ARG A 452 -6.48 20.28 23.52
C ARG A 452 -6.30 19.91 22.04
N ILE A 453 -7.32 19.38 21.37
CA ILE A 453 -7.28 19.06 19.94
C ILE A 453 -6.93 20.30 19.12
N ARG A 454 -7.56 21.45 19.41
CA ARG A 454 -7.26 22.71 18.71
C ARG A 454 -5.81 23.15 18.92
N ALA A 455 -5.29 23.04 20.15
CA ALA A 455 -3.89 23.36 20.44
C ALA A 455 -2.93 22.43 19.67
N LEU A 456 -3.20 21.12 19.65
CA LEU A 456 -2.39 20.14 18.93
C LEU A 456 -2.45 20.32 17.41
N GLN A 457 -3.60 20.73 16.86
CA GLN A 457 -3.72 21.13 15.46
C GLN A 457 -2.88 22.36 15.12
N MET A 458 -2.83 23.36 16.03
CA MET A 458 -1.95 24.54 15.85
C MET A 458 -0.46 24.17 15.92
N GLU A 459 -0.10 23.21 16.77
CA GLU A 459 1.26 22.65 16.86
C GLU A 459 1.58 21.64 15.76
N GLN A 460 0.62 21.33 14.87
CA GLN A 460 0.74 20.34 13.79
C GLN A 460 0.99 18.89 14.25
N LYS A 461 0.62 18.55 15.49
CA LYS A 461 0.73 17.22 16.10
C LYS A 461 -0.58 16.43 15.92
N TYR A 462 -0.85 16.02 14.68
CA TYR A 462 -2.15 15.41 14.34
C TYR A 462 -2.37 14.01 14.92
N GLU A 463 -1.31 13.24 15.19
CA GLU A 463 -1.41 11.93 15.84
C GLU A 463 -1.88 12.05 17.30
N GLU A 464 -1.29 12.98 18.06
CA GLU A 464 -1.73 13.28 19.42
C GLU A 464 -3.15 13.87 19.42
N ALA A 465 -3.50 14.69 18.42
CA ALA A 465 -4.85 15.21 18.26
C ALA A 465 -5.88 14.09 18.00
N LEU A 466 -5.50 13.07 17.22
CA LEU A 466 -6.33 11.90 16.96
C LEU A 466 -6.57 11.09 18.24
N GLN A 467 -5.56 10.91 19.08
CA GLN A 467 -5.72 10.27 20.39
C GLN A 467 -6.69 11.05 21.29
N ALA A 468 -6.60 12.39 21.31
CA ALA A 468 -7.54 13.21 22.06
C ALA A 468 -8.98 13.11 21.52
N VAL A 469 -9.16 12.96 20.20
CA VAL A 469 -10.46 12.67 19.58
C VAL A 469 -10.98 11.29 20.00
N GLU A 470 -10.12 10.27 20.03
CA GLU A 470 -10.51 8.92 20.48
C GLU A 470 -10.91 8.89 21.96
N GLN A 471 -10.27 9.70 22.80
CA GLN A 471 -10.68 9.87 24.20
C GLN A 471 -12.09 10.48 24.32
N ILE A 472 -12.44 11.44 23.44
CA ILE A 472 -13.82 11.96 23.37
C ILE A 472 -14.78 10.85 22.92
N LEU A 473 -14.43 10.05 21.92
CA LEU A 473 -15.28 8.95 21.43
C LEU A 473 -15.42 7.80 22.45
N PHE A 474 -14.44 7.61 23.33
CA PHE A 474 -14.55 6.68 24.45
C PHE A 474 -15.57 7.15 25.49
N LEU A 475 -15.57 8.46 25.80
CA LEU A 475 -16.56 9.06 26.69
C LEU A 475 -17.94 9.11 26.02
N ASP A 476 -18.01 9.53 24.76
CA ASP A 476 -19.21 9.63 23.93
C ASP A 476 -19.01 9.04 22.52
N PRO A 477 -19.39 7.76 22.30
CA PRO A 477 -19.24 7.10 21.01
C PRO A 477 -19.99 7.77 19.85
N THR A 478 -20.98 8.61 20.14
CA THR A 478 -21.87 9.23 19.16
C THR A 478 -21.63 10.72 18.96
N HIS A 479 -20.56 11.27 19.54
CA HIS A 479 -20.31 12.71 19.47
C HIS A 479 -19.99 13.15 18.02
N PRO A 480 -20.84 14.00 17.38
CA PRO A 480 -20.74 14.27 15.95
C PRO A 480 -19.46 15.01 15.56
N ALA A 481 -18.97 15.92 16.42
CA ALA A 481 -17.77 16.68 16.14
C ALA A 481 -16.51 15.79 16.19
N ALA A 482 -16.44 14.87 17.16
CA ALA A 482 -15.31 13.94 17.29
C ALA A 482 -15.25 12.94 16.13
N LEU A 483 -16.39 12.42 15.66
CA LEU A 483 -16.44 11.54 14.49
C LEU A 483 -15.89 12.24 13.24
N LEU A 484 -16.35 13.47 12.97
CA LEU A 484 -15.85 14.26 11.85
C LEU A 484 -14.36 14.60 11.99
N MET A 485 -13.92 15.00 13.19
CA MET A 485 -12.51 15.31 13.44
C MET A 485 -11.60 14.10 13.28
N LYS A 486 -12.09 12.90 13.63
CA LYS A 486 -11.36 11.64 13.43
C LYS A 486 -11.04 11.43 11.95
N ASP A 487 -12.05 11.58 11.09
CA ASP A 487 -11.89 11.39 9.64
C ASP A 487 -10.96 12.47 9.05
N ILE A 488 -11.17 13.74 9.40
CA ILE A 488 -10.33 14.85 8.91
C ILE A 488 -8.87 14.69 9.37
N LEU A 489 -8.62 14.41 10.66
CA LEU A 489 -7.26 14.24 11.17
C LEU A 489 -6.57 13.05 10.52
N ARG A 490 -7.29 11.95 10.29
CA ARG A 490 -6.77 10.77 9.59
C ARG A 490 -6.39 11.11 8.14
N ASP A 491 -7.25 11.82 7.43
CA ASP A 491 -6.98 12.27 6.06
C ASP A 491 -5.76 13.21 6.00
N VAL A 492 -5.63 14.13 6.96
CA VAL A 492 -4.47 15.04 7.05
C VAL A 492 -3.17 14.28 7.35
N ILE A 493 -3.21 13.29 8.25
CA ILE A 493 -2.04 12.42 8.53
C ILE A 493 -1.63 11.67 7.25
N HIS A 494 -2.59 11.07 6.55
CA HIS A 494 -2.32 10.37 5.29
C HIS A 494 -1.81 11.30 4.20
N TYR A 495 -2.37 12.50 4.06
CA TYR A 495 -1.92 13.50 3.09
C TYR A 495 -0.48 13.95 3.36
N ARG A 496 -0.13 14.19 4.62
CA ARG A 496 1.25 14.56 4.99
C ARG A 496 2.25 13.45 4.76
N GLU A 497 1.89 12.23 5.08
CA GLU A 497 2.76 11.08 4.80
C GLU A 497 2.92 10.87 3.30
N TRP A 498 1.84 11.04 2.52
CA TRP A 498 1.90 11.06 1.06
C TRP A 498 2.81 12.19 0.54
N GLU A 499 2.70 13.41 1.09
CA GLU A 499 3.55 14.55 0.72
C GLU A 499 5.03 14.26 1.03
N ARG A 500 5.33 13.72 2.22
CA ARG A 500 6.68 13.31 2.63
C ARG A 500 7.27 12.31 1.64
N ILE A 501 6.53 11.24 1.33
CA ILE A 501 6.94 10.23 0.35
C ILE A 501 7.10 10.86 -1.04
N ASN A 502 6.18 11.73 -1.45
CA ASN A 502 6.22 12.36 -2.78
C ASN A 502 7.39 13.33 -2.95
N ASN A 503 7.84 13.97 -1.87
CA ASN A 503 9.02 14.83 -1.83
C ASN A 503 10.34 14.03 -1.70
N GLU A 504 10.35 12.92 -0.96
CA GLU A 504 11.54 12.07 -0.79
C GLU A 504 11.83 11.17 -1.99
N ARG A 505 10.79 10.62 -2.64
CA ARG A 505 10.91 9.73 -3.82
C ARG A 505 11.81 10.30 -4.92
N PRO A 506 11.64 11.55 -5.42
CA PRO A 506 12.49 12.08 -6.48
C PRO A 506 13.94 12.26 -6.03
N ASN A 507 14.18 12.61 -4.77
CA ASN A 507 15.54 12.72 -4.23
C ASN A 507 16.21 11.34 -4.15
N SER A 508 15.49 10.32 -3.68
CA SER A 508 15.99 8.95 -3.63
C SER A 508 16.26 8.41 -5.04
N TYR A 509 15.34 8.63 -5.98
CA TYR A 509 15.51 8.23 -7.38
C TYR A 509 16.70 8.93 -8.04
N THR A 510 16.83 10.25 -7.84
CA THR A 510 17.96 11.03 -8.37
C THR A 510 19.28 10.53 -7.80
N ARG A 511 19.33 10.26 -6.49
CA ARG A 511 20.52 9.71 -5.83
C ARG A 511 20.91 8.34 -6.41
N GLU A 512 19.97 7.42 -6.57
CA GLU A 512 20.25 6.12 -7.17
C GLU A 512 20.61 6.23 -8.65
N SER A 513 19.95 7.09 -9.41
CA SER A 513 20.29 7.36 -10.81
C SER A 513 21.71 7.93 -10.95
N LEU A 514 22.12 8.85 -10.07
CA LEU A 514 23.51 9.35 -10.05
C LEU A 514 24.52 8.24 -9.72
N LYS A 515 24.22 7.36 -8.76
CA LYS A 515 25.05 6.18 -8.49
C LYS A 515 25.14 5.25 -9.71
N MET A 516 24.04 5.06 -10.44
CA MET A 516 24.05 4.29 -11.69
C MET A 516 24.92 4.95 -12.77
N PHE A 517 24.82 6.27 -12.95
CA PHE A 517 25.66 7.01 -13.89
C PHE A 517 27.14 6.96 -13.48
N GLU A 518 27.44 7.10 -12.20
CA GLU A 518 28.80 6.94 -11.68
C GLU A 518 29.35 5.53 -11.99
N SER A 519 28.52 4.49 -11.92
CA SER A 519 28.89 3.13 -12.31
C SER A 519 29.18 2.93 -13.81
N THR A 520 28.78 3.88 -14.68
CA THR A 520 29.16 3.86 -16.11
C THR A 520 30.56 4.41 -16.36
N ILE A 521 31.17 5.07 -15.37
CA ILE A 521 32.53 5.58 -15.46
C ILE A 521 33.49 4.40 -15.42
N ILE A 522 34.26 4.25 -16.50
CA ILE A 522 35.31 3.23 -16.60
C ILE A 522 36.51 3.73 -15.78
N PRO A 523 37.04 2.95 -14.83
CA PRO A 523 38.24 3.31 -14.09
C PRO A 523 39.47 3.30 -15.01
N ASP A 524 40.38 4.26 -14.78
CA ASP A 524 41.62 4.39 -15.56
C ASP A 524 42.64 3.28 -15.27
N GLU A 525 42.58 2.69 -14.07
CA GLU A 525 43.48 1.63 -13.60
C GLU A 525 42.74 0.30 -13.40
N ILE A 526 43.49 -0.81 -13.47
CA ILE A 526 42.94 -2.16 -13.25
C ILE A 526 42.34 -2.29 -11.84
N MET A 527 42.90 -1.61 -10.85
CA MET A 527 42.41 -1.59 -9.47
C MET A 527 42.36 -0.15 -8.99
N SER A 528 41.19 0.30 -8.54
CA SER A 528 40.98 1.63 -7.99
C SER A 528 40.60 1.57 -6.51
N PHE A 529 41.15 2.46 -5.70
CA PHE A 529 40.82 2.59 -4.27
C PHE A 529 39.76 3.68 -4.04
N PRO A 530 38.93 3.55 -3.00
CA PRO A 530 37.97 4.59 -2.66
C PRO A 530 38.69 5.83 -2.06
N PRO A 531 38.13 7.04 -2.19
CA PRO A 531 38.76 8.27 -1.69
C PRO A 531 39.01 8.29 -0.16
N ASP A 532 38.18 7.59 0.61
CA ASP A 532 38.23 7.49 2.08
C ASP A 532 39.13 6.35 2.60
N TRP A 533 39.91 5.70 1.73
CA TRP A 533 40.75 4.55 2.09
C TRP A 533 41.70 4.76 3.28
N PRO A 534 42.39 5.91 3.44
CA PRO A 534 43.26 6.14 4.60
C PRO A 534 42.48 6.18 5.92
N ALA A 535 41.27 6.76 5.93
CA ALA A 535 40.42 6.85 7.12
C ALA A 535 39.88 5.45 7.49
N LEU A 536 39.37 4.70 6.51
CA LEU A 536 38.94 3.30 6.72
C LEU A 536 40.05 2.43 7.30
N THR A 537 41.29 2.62 6.82
CA THR A 537 42.46 1.88 7.33
C THR A 537 42.72 2.19 8.80
N GLN A 538 42.56 3.45 9.24
CA GLN A 538 42.77 3.82 10.65
C GLN A 538 41.66 3.28 11.56
N THR A 539 40.39 3.37 11.14
CA THR A 539 39.25 2.86 11.91
C THR A 539 39.33 1.34 12.08
N ARG A 540 39.77 0.60 11.05
CA ARG A 540 39.87 -0.86 11.08
C ARG A 540 41.17 -1.41 11.67
N ALA A 541 42.20 -0.59 11.82
CA ALA A 541 43.45 -0.97 12.45
C ALA A 541 43.38 -1.01 13.99
N GLY A 542 42.31 -0.48 14.58
CA GLY A 542 42.04 -0.53 16.01
C GLY A 542 40.68 -1.15 16.29
N VAL A 543 40.43 -1.51 17.54
CA VAL A 543 39.15 -2.04 18.06
C VAL A 543 39.01 -3.56 17.95
N ILE A 544 39.78 -4.26 18.78
CA ILE A 544 39.22 -5.37 19.57
C ILE A 544 39.20 -4.83 21.01
N SER A 545 38.22 -3.97 21.32
CA SER A 545 38.04 -3.45 22.68
C SER A 545 36.94 -4.24 23.37
N PHE A 546 37.36 -4.95 24.41
CA PHE A 546 36.54 -5.77 25.29
C PHE A 546 35.50 -4.94 26.05
N THR A 547 34.27 -5.43 26.22
CA THR A 547 33.21 -4.76 26.97
C THR A 547 33.02 -5.42 28.34
N GLU A 548 33.46 -4.77 29.41
CA GLU A 548 33.35 -5.17 30.83
C GLU A 548 32.28 -4.35 31.60
N SER A 549 31.88 -4.77 32.81
CA SER A 549 31.10 -3.96 33.76
C SER A 549 31.79 -2.61 34.03
N GLU A 550 31.02 -1.53 34.11
CA GLU A 550 31.54 -0.16 34.20
C GLU A 550 32.44 0.07 35.42
N ALA A 551 32.05 -0.47 36.58
CA ALA A 551 32.80 -0.35 37.82
C ALA A 551 34.13 -1.12 37.80
N ASP A 552 34.15 -2.32 37.21
CA ASP A 552 35.36 -3.15 37.13
C ASP A 552 36.33 -2.60 36.07
N ARG A 553 35.80 -2.07 34.97
CA ARG A 553 36.57 -1.40 33.92
C ARG A 553 37.25 -0.15 34.46
N GLU A 554 36.56 0.66 35.26
CA GLU A 554 37.14 1.86 35.85
C GLU A 554 38.31 1.51 36.77
N VAL A 555 38.18 0.46 37.59
CA VAL A 555 39.25 -0.02 38.46
C VAL A 555 40.42 -0.57 37.65
N LEU A 556 40.19 -1.45 36.67
CA LEU A 556 41.25 -2.02 35.84
C LEU A 556 41.94 -0.96 34.98
N ALA A 557 41.18 -0.05 34.37
CA ALA A 557 41.72 1.07 33.61
C ALA A 557 42.50 2.02 34.51
N THR A 558 42.09 2.21 35.77
CA THR A 558 42.83 3.00 36.75
C THR A 558 44.14 2.31 37.13
N LEU A 559 44.12 1.00 37.38
CA LEU A 559 45.32 0.20 37.66
C LEU A 559 46.31 0.18 36.46
N ASP A 560 45.81 0.19 35.22
CA ASP A 560 46.62 0.25 34.00
C ASP A 560 47.08 1.66 33.63
N ARG A 561 46.33 2.70 33.98
CA ARG A 561 46.64 4.10 33.66
C ARG A 561 47.59 4.72 34.67
N VAL A 562 47.36 4.49 35.96
CA VAL A 562 48.15 5.11 37.04
C VAL A 562 49.52 4.45 37.10
N ARG A 563 50.56 5.24 36.79
CA ARG A 563 51.97 4.85 36.86
C ARG A 563 52.50 5.21 38.24
N ILE A 564 52.99 4.24 38.99
CA ILE A 564 53.54 4.47 40.34
C ILE A 564 55.02 4.06 40.39
N PRO A 565 55.90 4.87 41.01
CA PRO A 565 57.23 4.40 41.38
C PRO A 565 57.10 3.45 42.58
N ALA A 566 57.63 2.24 42.46
CA ALA A 566 57.70 1.28 43.55
C ALA A 566 59.13 1.26 44.08
N ASN A 567 59.37 1.87 45.23
CA ASN A 567 60.66 1.80 45.93
C ASN A 567 60.41 1.31 47.35
N PHE A 568 60.11 0.03 47.47
CA PHE A 568 59.85 -0.63 48.73
C PHE A 568 61.16 -1.27 49.20
N THR A 569 61.66 -0.85 50.35
CA THR A 569 62.83 -1.44 51.01
C THR A 569 62.39 -1.98 52.36
N ASP A 570 62.27 -3.30 52.48
CA ASP A 570 61.88 -3.99 53.73
C ASP A 570 60.51 -3.54 54.31
N ALA A 571 59.58 -3.18 53.43
CA ALA A 571 58.23 -2.72 53.81
C ALA A 571 57.30 -3.91 54.10
N ALA A 572 56.34 -3.74 55.02
CA ALA A 572 55.32 -4.76 55.30
C ALA A 572 54.32 -4.87 54.13
N LEU A 573 53.87 -6.08 53.82
CA LEU A 573 52.92 -6.32 52.71
C LEU A 573 51.62 -5.50 52.86
N SER A 574 51.09 -5.39 54.08
CA SER A 574 49.90 -4.56 54.38
C SER A 574 50.11 -3.09 53.97
N ASP A 575 51.22 -2.48 54.41
CA ASP A 575 51.56 -1.10 54.06
C ASP A 575 51.75 -0.90 52.54
N VAL A 576 52.28 -1.91 51.85
CA VAL A 576 52.49 -1.89 50.39
C VAL A 576 51.16 -1.94 49.64
N LEU A 577 50.22 -2.81 50.04
CA LEU A 577 48.89 -2.90 49.42
C LEU A 577 48.07 -1.63 49.68
N ASP A 578 48.11 -1.09 50.89
CA ASP A 578 47.43 0.17 51.25
C ASP A 578 48.01 1.37 50.50
N TYR A 579 49.34 1.39 50.28
CA TYR A 579 49.98 2.40 49.44
C TYR A 579 49.48 2.32 48.00
N ILE A 580 49.40 1.12 47.40
CA ILE A 580 48.89 0.95 46.03
C ILE A 580 47.43 1.42 45.94
N ALA A 581 46.57 1.05 46.89
CA ALA A 581 45.17 1.48 46.93
C ALA A 581 45.02 3.00 47.09
N THR A 582 45.82 3.61 47.98
CA THR A 582 45.78 5.05 48.23
C THR A 582 46.22 5.86 47.02
N VAL A 583 47.27 5.42 46.32
CA VAL A 583 47.78 6.12 45.14
C VAL A 583 46.87 5.92 43.93
N THR A 584 46.24 4.75 43.80
CA THR A 584 45.30 4.46 42.70
C THR A 584 43.89 4.98 42.98
N ASN A 585 43.56 5.32 44.22
CA ASN A 585 42.22 5.71 44.67
C ASN A 585 41.15 4.64 44.32
N VAL A 586 41.53 3.37 44.44
CA VAL A 586 40.67 2.20 44.20
C VAL A 586 40.32 1.59 45.56
N ASN A 587 39.05 1.20 45.74
CA ASN A 587 38.65 0.42 46.92
C ASN A 587 39.26 -0.98 46.83
N HIS A 588 39.99 -1.40 47.86
CA HIS A 588 40.54 -2.76 47.95
C HIS A 588 40.02 -3.51 49.18
N ASP A 589 39.93 -4.82 49.05
CA ASP A 589 39.64 -5.75 50.14
C ASP A 589 40.69 -6.86 50.12
N VAL A 590 41.22 -7.22 51.28
CA VAL A 590 42.30 -8.22 51.40
C VAL A 590 41.85 -9.33 52.34
N ASP A 591 41.68 -10.54 51.79
CA ASP A 591 41.32 -11.73 52.56
C ASP A 591 42.57 -12.34 53.21
N TRP A 592 42.97 -11.74 54.32
CA TRP A 592 44.10 -12.20 55.12
C TRP A 592 43.92 -13.61 55.66
N ALA A 593 42.69 -14.05 55.92
CA ALA A 593 42.44 -15.40 56.42
C ALA A 593 42.84 -16.46 55.37
N SER A 594 42.56 -16.18 54.10
CA SER A 594 42.96 -17.04 52.99
C SER A 594 44.47 -17.01 52.69
N LEU A 595 45.14 -15.88 52.94
CA LEU A 595 46.57 -15.70 52.70
C LEU A 595 47.42 -16.33 53.83
N GLU A 596 46.96 -16.23 55.08
CA GLU A 596 47.61 -16.86 56.24
C GLU A 596 47.60 -18.39 56.14
N GLU A 597 46.58 -19.00 55.51
CA GLU A 597 46.53 -20.43 55.21
C GLU A 597 47.64 -20.89 54.24
N LEU A 598 48.15 -19.95 53.40
CA LEU A 598 49.28 -20.18 52.50
C LEU A 598 50.65 -19.81 53.13
N GLY A 599 50.67 -19.38 54.39
CA GLY A 599 51.89 -18.93 55.06
C GLY A 599 52.33 -17.52 54.67
N ILE A 600 51.42 -16.70 54.13
CA ILE A 600 51.65 -15.29 53.84
C ILE A 600 51.03 -14.46 54.97
N GLU A 601 51.87 -13.72 55.70
CA GLU A 601 51.45 -12.91 56.84
C GLU A 601 51.41 -11.41 56.50
N ARG A 602 50.64 -10.63 57.27
CA ARG A 602 50.48 -9.17 57.09
C ARG A 602 51.80 -8.38 57.15
N ASP A 603 52.77 -8.92 57.90
CA ASP A 603 54.07 -8.30 58.20
C ASP A 603 55.19 -8.79 57.27
N ASP A 604 54.87 -9.60 56.26
CA ASP A 604 55.84 -10.12 55.30
C ASP A 604 56.57 -8.98 54.58
N ARG A 605 57.89 -9.13 54.47
CA ARG A 605 58.79 -8.07 54.01
C ARG A 605 58.94 -8.08 52.50
N VAL A 606 58.51 -7.00 51.86
CA VAL A 606 58.60 -6.80 50.41
C VAL A 606 59.72 -5.82 50.09
N THR A 607 60.63 -6.25 49.22
CA THR A 607 61.65 -5.38 48.61
C THR A 607 61.49 -5.38 47.09
N LEU A 608 61.16 -4.21 46.52
CA LEU A 608 60.91 -4.04 45.09
C LEU A 608 61.29 -2.62 44.65
N GLU A 609 62.14 -2.51 43.64
CA GLU A 609 62.54 -1.23 43.02
C GLU A 609 62.15 -1.24 41.54
N LEU A 610 61.15 -0.43 41.18
CA LEU A 610 60.66 -0.23 39.80
C LEU A 610 60.46 1.27 39.54
N ARG A 611 60.84 1.72 38.34
CA ARG A 611 60.70 3.11 37.90
C ARG A 611 59.44 3.30 37.06
N GLU A 612 58.45 4.02 37.59
CA GLU A 612 57.21 4.46 36.93
C GLU A 612 56.52 3.41 36.06
N VAL A 613 55.96 2.38 36.72
CA VAL A 613 55.31 1.23 36.07
C VAL A 613 53.81 1.27 36.39
N PRO A 614 52.90 0.74 35.52
CA PRO A 614 51.48 0.64 35.86
C PRO A 614 51.25 -0.02 37.23
N ALA A 615 50.30 0.50 38.02
CA ALA A 615 49.98 -0.02 39.34
C ALA A 615 49.60 -1.51 39.30
N ARG A 616 48.94 -1.97 38.23
CA ARG A 616 48.68 -3.40 37.97
C ARG A 616 49.95 -4.24 38.03
N VAL A 617 51.00 -3.82 37.33
CA VAL A 617 52.26 -4.56 37.25
C VAL A 617 52.99 -4.51 38.59
N VAL A 618 52.89 -3.41 39.32
CA VAL A 618 53.45 -3.34 40.68
C VAL A 618 52.75 -4.32 41.61
N LEU A 619 51.41 -4.40 41.56
CA LEU A 619 50.62 -5.36 42.32
C LEU A 619 50.98 -6.82 41.96
N ASP A 620 51.06 -7.14 40.66
CA ASP A 620 51.48 -8.46 40.18
C ASP A 620 52.85 -8.85 40.74
N ARG A 621 53.83 -7.94 40.69
CA ARG A 621 55.21 -8.19 41.17
C ARG A 621 55.31 -8.26 42.69
N VAL A 622 54.50 -7.50 43.43
CA VAL A 622 54.46 -7.56 44.89
C VAL A 622 53.92 -8.92 45.34
N LEU A 623 52.80 -9.36 44.77
CA LEU A 623 52.19 -10.66 45.11
C LEU A 623 53.06 -11.83 44.68
N GLU A 624 53.74 -11.73 43.53
CA GLU A 624 54.73 -12.73 43.08
C GLU A 624 55.93 -12.85 44.04
N LYS A 625 56.38 -11.74 44.65
CA LYS A 625 57.52 -11.75 45.58
C LYS A 625 57.20 -12.32 46.95
N VAL A 626 55.93 -12.24 47.36
CA VAL A 626 55.48 -12.79 48.65
C VAL A 626 54.99 -14.25 48.51
N SER A 627 54.62 -14.66 47.29
CA SER A 627 54.30 -16.07 47.01
C SER A 627 55.55 -16.95 47.14
N LEU A 628 55.52 -17.93 48.04
CA LEU A 628 56.67 -18.77 48.40
C LEU A 628 56.97 -19.87 47.35
N ASP A 629 55.94 -20.40 46.68
CA ASP A 629 56.05 -21.50 45.71
C ASP A 629 55.07 -21.32 44.54
N ASP A 630 55.36 -21.95 43.41
CA ASP A 630 54.58 -21.83 42.18
C ASP A 630 53.13 -22.36 42.32
N PHE A 631 52.90 -23.21 43.32
CA PHE A 631 51.62 -23.84 43.66
C PHE A 631 50.83 -23.11 44.76
N THR A 632 51.44 -22.16 45.48
CA THR A 632 50.83 -21.42 46.60
C THR A 632 50.95 -19.92 46.35
N LYS A 633 50.14 -19.44 45.39
CA LYS A 633 50.18 -18.05 44.92
C LYS A 633 49.11 -17.20 45.58
N ALA A 634 49.48 -15.99 45.98
CA ALA A 634 48.54 -14.91 46.21
C ALA A 634 48.18 -14.26 44.87
N GLY A 635 46.91 -13.95 44.68
CA GLY A 635 46.41 -13.31 43.46
C GLY A 635 45.52 -12.12 43.78
N TRP A 636 45.01 -11.48 42.73
CA TRP A 636 44.00 -10.45 42.85
C TRP A 636 42.94 -10.60 41.76
N ALA A 637 41.73 -10.15 42.07
CA ALA A 637 40.62 -10.03 41.14
C ALA A 637 39.88 -8.72 41.40
N VAL A 638 39.16 -8.21 40.41
CA VAL A 638 38.27 -7.05 40.60
C VAL A 638 36.84 -7.57 40.54
N ASN A 639 36.04 -7.20 41.52
CA ASN A 639 34.64 -7.57 41.63
C ASN A 639 33.83 -6.41 42.19
N ASP A 640 32.71 -6.05 41.56
CA ASP A 640 31.82 -4.96 41.97
C ASP A 640 32.54 -3.60 42.18
N GLY A 641 33.59 -3.32 41.40
CA GLY A 641 34.41 -2.12 41.54
C GLY A 641 35.36 -2.13 42.75
N ILE A 642 35.61 -3.30 43.34
CA ILE A 642 36.54 -3.50 44.47
C ILE A 642 37.67 -4.45 44.04
N LEU A 643 38.91 -4.06 44.36
CA LEU A 643 40.10 -4.89 44.18
C LEU A 643 40.22 -5.90 45.34
N LEU A 644 39.90 -7.17 45.08
CA LEU A 644 40.03 -8.26 46.04
C LEU A 644 41.42 -8.92 45.92
N VAL A 645 42.18 -8.98 47.00
CA VAL A 645 43.45 -9.71 47.11
C VAL A 645 43.27 -10.90 48.04
N ALA A 646 43.52 -12.12 47.56
CA ALA A 646 43.30 -13.35 48.32
C ALA A 646 44.21 -14.48 47.80
N SER A 647 44.16 -15.66 48.43
CA SER A 647 44.83 -16.86 47.88
C SER A 647 44.23 -17.25 46.53
N ASP A 648 45.06 -17.77 45.61
CA ASP A 648 44.58 -18.22 44.30
C ASP A 648 43.46 -19.28 44.42
N GLN A 649 43.53 -20.13 45.46
CA GLN A 649 42.45 -21.09 45.77
C GLN A 649 41.15 -20.41 46.22
N ALA A 650 41.21 -19.34 47.01
CA ALA A 650 40.03 -18.58 47.42
C ALA A 650 39.43 -17.78 46.26
N LEU A 651 40.28 -17.18 45.42
CA LEU A 651 39.86 -16.48 44.19
C LEU A 651 39.20 -17.44 43.19
N ARG A 652 39.70 -18.67 43.07
CA ARG A 652 39.07 -19.73 42.27
C ARG A 652 37.73 -20.19 42.82
N LYS A 653 37.53 -20.19 44.15
CA LYS A 653 36.23 -20.53 44.75
C LYS A 653 35.15 -19.47 44.51
N ASN A 654 35.54 -18.22 44.25
CA ASN A 654 34.62 -17.15 43.91
C ASN A 654 34.14 -17.27 42.46
N THR A 655 33.20 -18.20 42.25
CA THR A 655 32.56 -18.47 40.96
C THR A 655 31.12 -17.98 40.92
N PHE A 656 30.65 -17.59 39.74
CA PHE A 656 29.25 -17.24 39.52
C PHE A 656 28.76 -17.84 38.20
N ILE A 657 27.44 -17.90 38.05
CA ILE A 657 26.79 -18.51 36.89
C ILE A 657 26.48 -17.40 35.87
N VAL A 658 26.99 -17.53 34.65
CA VAL A 658 26.61 -16.68 33.51
C VAL A 658 26.00 -17.55 32.42
N ILE A 659 24.90 -17.07 31.85
CA ILE A 659 24.22 -17.70 30.73
C ILE A 659 24.66 -17.00 29.45
N TYR A 660 25.30 -17.73 28.54
CA TYR A 660 25.66 -17.26 27.21
C TYR A 660 24.73 -17.85 26.16
N ASP A 661 24.00 -17.01 25.44
CA ASP A 661 23.22 -17.43 24.26
C ASP A 661 24.15 -17.55 23.06
N ILE A 662 24.33 -18.75 22.50
CA ILE A 662 25.19 -18.97 21.33
C ILE A 662 24.39 -19.48 20.12
N ARG A 663 23.06 -19.44 20.18
CA ARG A 663 22.19 -19.87 19.07
C ARG A 663 22.48 -19.12 17.78
N ASP A 664 22.96 -17.90 17.88
CA ASP A 664 23.43 -17.16 16.74
C ASP A 664 24.61 -17.91 16.10
N LEU A 665 25.67 -18.23 16.84
CA LEU A 665 26.84 -18.97 16.36
C LEU A 665 26.53 -20.38 15.85
N LEU A 666 25.53 -21.06 16.43
CA LEU A 666 25.12 -22.41 16.06
C LEU A 666 24.40 -22.50 14.71
N PHE A 667 23.66 -21.45 14.34
CA PHE A 667 22.94 -21.43 13.06
C PHE A 667 23.91 -21.49 11.88
N GLN A 668 23.64 -22.34 10.89
CA GLN A 668 24.46 -22.41 9.69
C GLN A 668 23.74 -21.85 8.48
N ILE A 669 24.42 -20.94 7.79
CA ILE A 669 23.92 -20.40 6.53
C ILE A 669 24.23 -21.42 5.43
N PRO A 670 23.21 -21.89 4.68
CA PRO A 670 23.41 -22.81 3.58
C PRO A 670 24.39 -22.25 2.55
N ASN A 671 25.11 -23.13 1.86
CA ASN A 671 25.98 -22.74 0.77
C ASN A 671 25.20 -22.84 -0.54
N TYR A 672 24.93 -21.71 -1.20
CA TYR A 672 24.13 -21.69 -2.44
C TYR A 672 25.05 -21.84 -3.65
N GLY A 673 25.63 -23.03 -3.80
CA GLY A 673 26.55 -23.38 -4.90
C GLY A 673 25.87 -23.81 -6.19
N ASN A 674 24.60 -24.21 -6.13
CA ASN A 674 23.86 -24.72 -7.28
C ASN A 674 23.39 -23.54 -8.15
N VAL A 675 23.99 -23.40 -9.34
CA VAL A 675 23.65 -22.36 -10.32
C VAL A 675 23.37 -23.03 -11.65
N PRO A 676 22.32 -22.62 -12.38
CA PRO A 676 22.11 -23.09 -13.74
C PRO A 676 23.34 -22.80 -14.60
N THR A 677 23.92 -23.83 -15.21
CA THR A 677 25.00 -23.68 -16.18
C THR A 677 24.43 -23.16 -17.48
N LEU A 678 24.88 -21.97 -17.90
CA LEU A 678 24.56 -21.38 -19.20
C LEU A 678 25.65 -21.80 -20.19
N ASP A 679 25.66 -23.08 -20.59
CA ASP A 679 26.69 -23.65 -21.47
C ASP A 679 26.08 -24.21 -22.76
N LEU A 680 26.79 -24.10 -23.87
CA LEU A 680 26.39 -24.69 -25.16
C LEU A 680 26.30 -26.21 -25.05
N ASP A 681 27.21 -26.86 -24.31
CA ASP A 681 27.23 -28.32 -24.17
C ASP A 681 25.95 -28.84 -23.47
N SER A 682 25.38 -28.07 -22.53
CA SER A 682 24.09 -28.41 -21.89
C SER A 682 22.90 -28.33 -22.85
N ILE A 683 22.98 -27.47 -23.87
CA ILE A 683 21.97 -27.33 -24.93
C ILE A 683 22.15 -28.45 -25.98
N LEU A 684 23.39 -28.83 -26.28
CA LEU A 684 23.74 -29.89 -27.23
C LEU A 684 23.45 -31.31 -26.71
N ASP A 685 23.72 -31.58 -25.43
CA ASP A 685 23.39 -32.88 -24.79
C ASP A 685 21.87 -33.08 -24.68
N GLN A 686 21.11 -31.99 -24.53
CA GLN A 686 19.64 -32.03 -24.52
C GLN A 686 19.07 -32.37 -25.91
N GLY A 687 19.75 -31.95 -26.99
CA GLY A 687 19.41 -32.28 -28.37
C GLY A 687 19.76 -33.71 -28.82
N GLN A 688 20.55 -34.47 -28.05
CA GLN A 688 21.02 -35.81 -28.45
C GLN A 688 20.30 -36.96 -27.75
N GLN A 689 19.44 -36.69 -26.77
CA GLN A 689 18.61 -37.70 -26.10
C GLN A 689 17.17 -37.69 -26.66
N GLY A 690 16.99 -38.32 -27.81
CA GLY A 690 15.68 -38.53 -28.41
C GLY A 690 14.72 -39.32 -27.51
N GLY A 691 13.49 -38.82 -27.41
CA GLY A 691 12.30 -39.58 -27.05
C GLY A 691 12.00 -39.71 -25.55
N GLY A 692 11.15 -38.83 -25.04
CA GLY A 692 10.51 -39.03 -23.74
C GLY A 692 9.95 -37.75 -23.14
N GLY A 693 8.71 -37.42 -23.48
CA GLY A 693 7.96 -36.36 -22.81
C GLY A 693 7.96 -36.56 -21.29
N GLY A 694 8.48 -35.57 -20.60
CA GLY A 694 8.46 -35.45 -19.15
C GLY A 694 9.11 -34.13 -18.82
N GLY A 695 8.31 -33.13 -18.47
CA GLY A 695 8.81 -31.84 -18.04
C GLY A 695 9.79 -32.05 -16.90
N SER A 696 11.08 -31.84 -17.19
CA SER A 696 12.07 -31.62 -16.17
C SER A 696 11.64 -30.34 -15.45
N SER A 697 11.08 -30.53 -14.27
CA SER A 697 10.84 -29.44 -13.35
C SER A 697 12.22 -28.86 -13.05
N PHE A 698 12.41 -27.56 -13.28
CA PHE A 698 13.60 -26.79 -12.84
C PHE A 698 13.87 -26.86 -11.32
N PHE A 699 13.04 -27.61 -10.59
CA PHE A 699 13.06 -27.88 -9.16
C PHE A 699 13.13 -29.38 -8.82
N GLU A 700 13.47 -30.27 -9.76
CA GLU A 700 13.73 -31.67 -9.42
C GLU A 700 15.04 -31.73 -8.62
N ASP A 701 14.87 -31.96 -7.32
CA ASP A 701 15.88 -32.25 -6.32
C ASP A 701 16.66 -33.50 -6.74
N GLU A 702 17.81 -33.27 -7.39
CA GLU A 702 18.77 -34.32 -7.70
C GLU A 702 19.30 -34.85 -6.37
N GLY A 703 18.77 -36.00 -5.98
CA GLY A 703 18.90 -36.57 -4.65
C GLY A 703 20.35 -36.74 -4.19
N ASP A 704 20.54 -36.42 -2.92
CA ASP A 704 21.52 -37.02 -2.01
C ASP A 704 22.94 -37.16 -2.58
N GLN A 705 23.58 -36.01 -2.72
CA GLN A 705 24.97 -35.83 -2.34
C GLN A 705 25.22 -34.35 -2.12
N ASP A 706 24.70 -33.80 -1.01
CA ASP A 706 25.22 -32.55 -0.46
C ASP A 706 26.67 -32.81 0.01
N PRO A 707 27.73 -32.30 -0.65
CA PRO A 707 29.09 -32.41 -0.13
C PRO A 707 29.35 -31.33 0.94
N GLY A 708 28.29 -30.80 1.56
CA GLY A 708 28.32 -29.58 2.35
C GLY A 708 27.52 -29.62 3.64
N SER A 709 27.24 -30.82 4.19
CA SER A 709 26.84 -30.96 5.60
C SER A 709 27.90 -30.29 6.46
N GLY A 710 27.70 -29.01 6.79
CA GLY A 710 28.41 -28.41 7.89
C GLY A 710 28.15 -29.23 9.15
N LEU A 711 28.98 -28.98 10.17
CA LEU A 711 28.83 -29.64 11.48
C LEU A 711 27.36 -29.58 11.91
N THR A 712 26.79 -30.66 12.42
CA THR A 712 25.44 -30.58 13.01
C THR A 712 25.44 -29.52 14.12
N GLU A 713 24.26 -28.99 14.49
CA GLU A 713 24.15 -28.01 15.58
C GLU A 713 24.84 -28.52 16.87
N GLN A 714 24.72 -29.82 17.15
CA GLN A 714 25.39 -30.48 18.26
C GLN A 714 26.91 -30.58 18.08
N GLU A 715 27.41 -30.96 16.90
CA GLU A 715 28.86 -31.01 16.66
C GLU A 715 29.51 -29.62 16.70
N LEU A 716 28.80 -28.57 16.26
CA LEU A 716 29.30 -27.20 16.32
C LEU A 716 29.31 -26.67 17.77
N MET A 717 28.27 -27.02 18.54
CA MET A 717 28.20 -26.77 19.98
C MET A 717 29.39 -27.40 20.70
N GLU A 718 29.62 -28.71 20.49
CA GLU A 718 30.74 -29.44 21.08
C GLU A 718 32.08 -28.80 20.72
N LYS A 719 32.25 -28.37 19.47
CA LYS A 719 33.47 -27.71 19.01
C LYS A 719 33.68 -26.34 19.64
N ILE A 720 32.63 -25.54 19.83
CA ILE A 720 32.72 -24.25 20.54
C ILE A 720 33.10 -24.50 22.01
N LEU A 721 32.49 -25.50 22.64
CA LEU A 721 32.78 -25.90 24.01
C LEU A 721 34.24 -26.38 24.15
N GLU A 722 34.73 -27.19 23.20
CA GLU A 722 36.13 -27.62 23.13
C GLU A 722 37.09 -26.42 23.02
N ILE A 723 36.79 -25.45 22.15
CA ILE A 723 37.60 -24.23 22.00
C ILE A 723 37.61 -23.43 23.31
N ILE A 724 36.46 -23.29 23.98
CA ILE A 724 36.37 -22.60 25.28
C ILE A 724 37.22 -23.33 26.34
N GLN A 725 37.04 -24.64 26.50
CA GLN A 725 37.75 -25.43 27.52
C GLN A 725 39.25 -25.50 27.26
N THR A 726 39.67 -25.51 25.99
CA THR A 726 41.09 -25.56 25.59
C THR A 726 41.80 -24.22 25.78
N ASN A 727 41.14 -23.10 25.49
CA ASN A 727 41.78 -21.78 25.51
C ASN A 727 41.57 -21.00 26.81
N VAL A 728 40.53 -21.31 27.59
CA VAL A 728 40.23 -20.65 28.87
C VAL A 728 40.49 -21.63 29.99
N ASP A 729 41.51 -21.37 30.83
CA ASP A 729 41.81 -22.12 32.07
C ASP A 729 41.64 -23.65 31.96
N TRP A 730 42.45 -24.27 31.10
CA TRP A 730 42.40 -25.71 30.81
C TRP A 730 42.33 -26.59 32.07
N GLU A 731 43.13 -26.27 33.10
CA GLU A 731 43.21 -27.04 34.36
C GLU A 731 42.03 -26.77 35.31
N GLY A 732 41.29 -25.67 35.11
CA GLY A 732 40.19 -25.25 35.97
C GLY A 732 38.89 -26.03 35.76
N TRP A 733 38.68 -26.63 34.60
CA TRP A 733 37.43 -27.32 34.24
C TRP A 733 37.27 -28.68 34.92
N ARG A 734 36.06 -28.96 35.41
CA ARG A 734 35.72 -30.24 36.05
C ARG A 734 35.93 -31.46 35.16
N ASP A 735 35.69 -31.30 33.86
CA ASP A 735 35.90 -32.35 32.87
C ASP A 735 37.39 -32.69 32.67
N ASN A 736 38.29 -31.73 32.96
CA ASN A 736 39.74 -31.88 32.91
C ASN A 736 40.37 -32.24 34.28
N GLY A 737 39.54 -32.54 35.29
CA GLY A 737 40.00 -32.88 36.64
C GLY A 737 40.17 -31.69 37.59
N GLY A 738 39.75 -30.49 37.20
CA GLY A 738 39.68 -29.30 38.05
C GLY A 738 38.45 -29.26 38.94
N GLU A 739 38.39 -28.29 39.87
CA GLU A 739 37.26 -28.11 40.79
C GLU A 739 36.43 -26.83 40.51
N THR A 740 36.83 -26.02 39.52
CA THR A 740 36.37 -24.62 39.39
C THR A 740 35.29 -24.42 38.32
N GLY A 741 35.53 -24.90 37.10
CA GLY A 741 34.67 -24.65 35.94
C GLY A 741 33.63 -25.75 35.72
N ILE A 742 32.35 -25.37 35.65
CA ILE A 742 31.25 -26.27 35.25
C ILE A 742 30.52 -25.66 34.06
N VAL A 743 30.30 -26.43 33.00
CA VAL A 743 29.49 -26.03 31.84
C VAL A 743 28.28 -26.96 31.72
N GLN A 744 27.12 -26.38 31.43
CA GLN A 744 25.89 -27.10 31.11
C GLN A 744 25.28 -26.52 29.84
N GLU A 745 24.86 -27.40 28.95
CA GLU A 745 24.12 -27.02 27.74
C GLU A 745 22.62 -27.08 28.00
N LEU A 746 21.89 -26.05 27.55
CA LEU A 746 20.43 -26.08 27.54
C LEU A 746 19.88 -25.30 26.33
N ASN A 747 19.31 -26.01 25.34
CA ASN A 747 18.62 -25.43 24.18
C ASN A 747 19.42 -24.34 23.44
N GLY A 748 20.70 -24.58 23.18
CA GLY A 748 21.58 -23.62 22.50
C GLY A 748 22.15 -22.50 23.39
N ASN A 749 21.89 -22.55 24.70
CA ASN A 749 22.55 -21.71 25.70
C ASN A 749 23.65 -22.49 26.42
N LEU A 750 24.76 -21.82 26.71
CA LEU A 750 25.82 -22.30 27.59
C LEU A 750 25.65 -21.67 28.97
N ILE A 751 25.35 -22.49 29.97
CA ILE A 751 25.31 -22.10 31.38
C ILE A 751 26.68 -22.45 31.96
N ILE A 752 27.51 -21.44 32.18
CA ILE A 752 28.89 -21.62 32.66
C ILE A 752 29.00 -21.07 34.08
N THR A 753 29.57 -21.87 34.97
CA THR A 753 29.97 -21.46 36.32
C THR A 753 31.49 -21.38 36.35
N ASN A 754 32.06 -20.19 36.51
CA ASN A 754 33.52 -20.00 36.57
C ASN A 754 33.89 -18.67 37.28
N THR A 755 35.18 -18.36 37.37
CA THR A 755 35.72 -17.11 37.94
C THR A 755 35.44 -15.91 37.03
N ALA A 756 35.44 -14.69 37.59
CA ALA A 756 35.29 -13.45 36.82
C ALA A 756 36.29 -13.33 35.67
N THR A 757 37.55 -13.70 35.91
CA THR A 757 38.62 -13.69 34.89
C THR A 757 38.34 -14.64 33.74
N ASN A 758 37.84 -15.85 34.03
CA ASN A 758 37.50 -16.82 33.00
C ASN A 758 36.24 -16.38 32.22
N HIS A 759 35.24 -15.84 32.91
CA HIS A 759 34.06 -15.25 32.25
C HIS A 759 34.44 -14.14 31.28
N ARG A 760 35.39 -13.28 31.64
CA ARG A 760 35.96 -12.29 30.72
C ARG A 760 36.47 -12.99 29.47
N GLN A 761 37.45 -13.89 29.60
CA GLN A 761 38.07 -14.57 28.45
C GLN A 761 37.04 -15.28 27.54
N ILE A 762 36.03 -15.93 28.13
CA ILE A 762 34.95 -16.58 27.40
C ILE A 762 34.13 -15.56 26.61
N GLN A 763 33.69 -14.47 27.25
CA GLN A 763 32.92 -13.42 26.58
C GLN A 763 33.72 -12.78 25.44
N GLY A 764 35.01 -12.53 25.64
CA GLY A 764 35.91 -12.02 24.61
C GLY A 764 36.01 -12.95 23.40
N LEU A 765 36.25 -14.24 23.65
CA LEU A 765 36.31 -15.27 22.61
C LEU A 765 34.99 -15.36 21.84
N LEU A 766 33.86 -15.46 22.55
CA LEU A 766 32.53 -15.53 21.93
C LEU A 766 32.23 -14.27 21.11
N ASN A 767 32.57 -13.08 21.60
CA ASN A 767 32.39 -11.84 20.86
C ASN A 767 33.25 -11.80 19.58
N GLN A 768 34.49 -12.29 19.62
CA GLN A 768 35.33 -12.41 18.42
C GLN A 768 34.74 -13.39 17.40
N LEU A 769 34.22 -14.53 17.86
CA LEU A 769 33.54 -15.50 17.00
C LEU A 769 32.28 -14.90 16.35
N ARG A 770 31.49 -14.14 17.11
CA ARG A 770 30.31 -13.42 16.60
C ARG A 770 30.68 -12.35 15.60
N GLU A 771 31.73 -11.59 15.89
CA GLU A 771 32.20 -10.52 15.01
C GLU A 771 32.60 -11.08 13.64
N ILE A 772 33.37 -12.17 13.61
CA ILE A 772 33.74 -12.86 12.35
C ILE A 772 32.51 -13.30 11.55
N ARG A 773 31.45 -13.77 12.23
CA ARG A 773 30.21 -14.24 11.61
C ARG A 773 29.26 -13.12 11.19
N SER A 774 29.35 -11.96 11.83
CA SER A 774 28.54 -10.77 11.52
C SER A 774 28.99 -10.04 10.25
N ILE A 775 30.17 -10.38 9.72
CA ILE A 775 30.71 -9.78 8.50
C ILE A 775 29.96 -10.31 7.29
N GLN A 776 29.32 -9.39 6.58
CA GLN A 776 28.74 -9.64 5.27
C GLN A 776 29.56 -8.92 4.20
N VAL A 777 29.51 -9.44 2.99
CA VAL A 777 30.13 -8.84 1.80
C VAL A 777 29.04 -8.62 0.79
N ASN A 778 28.85 -7.37 0.37
CA ASN A 778 28.09 -7.04 -0.82
C ASN A 778 29.04 -6.96 -2.00
N VAL A 779 28.77 -7.72 -3.06
CA VAL A 779 29.55 -7.69 -4.29
C VAL A 779 28.68 -7.13 -5.40
N GLU A 780 29.16 -6.05 -6.02
CA GLU A 780 28.60 -5.49 -7.23
C GLU A 780 29.49 -5.89 -8.41
N THR A 781 28.94 -6.64 -9.35
CA THR A 781 29.61 -6.93 -10.64
C THR A 781 28.99 -6.03 -11.70
N ARG A 782 29.80 -5.41 -12.56
CA ARG A 782 29.37 -4.49 -13.62
C ARG A 782 29.81 -5.03 -14.97
N PHE A 783 28.86 -5.22 -15.86
CA PHE A 783 29.08 -5.53 -17.27
C PHE A 783 28.82 -4.25 -18.05
N LEU A 784 29.87 -3.63 -18.54
CA LEU A 784 29.81 -2.45 -19.37
C LEU A 784 30.06 -2.89 -20.81
N ILE A 785 29.05 -2.79 -21.66
CA ILE A 785 29.16 -3.00 -23.10
C ILE A 785 29.13 -1.64 -23.76
N VAL A 786 30.21 -1.28 -24.44
CA VAL A 786 30.36 -0.04 -25.20
C VAL A 786 30.43 -0.40 -26.67
N ASN A 787 29.39 -0.05 -27.42
CA ASN A 787 29.34 -0.22 -28.87
C ASN A 787 29.53 1.15 -29.54
N GLN A 788 30.42 1.21 -30.53
CA GLN A 788 30.66 2.36 -31.38
C GLN A 788 30.61 1.89 -32.83
N ASP A 789 29.62 2.39 -33.55
CA ASP A 789 29.43 2.07 -34.97
C ASP A 789 29.64 3.34 -35.77
N TRP A 790 30.49 3.26 -36.78
CA TRP A 790 30.76 4.35 -37.69
C TRP A 790 30.62 3.84 -39.11
N PHE A 791 29.93 4.62 -39.93
CA PHE A 791 29.64 4.30 -41.32
C PHE A 791 29.86 5.52 -42.20
N GLU A 792 30.57 5.33 -43.31
CA GLU A 792 30.76 6.33 -44.37
C GLU A 792 30.57 5.68 -45.74
N LYS A 793 29.65 6.22 -46.54
CA LYS A 793 29.50 5.94 -47.98
C LYS A 793 29.77 7.23 -48.74
N ILE A 794 30.71 7.19 -49.67
CA ILE A 794 30.95 8.25 -50.66
C ILE A 794 30.99 7.60 -52.03
N GLY A 795 30.02 7.94 -52.88
CA GLY A 795 29.90 7.41 -54.23
C GLY A 795 29.51 8.48 -55.25
N PHE A 796 29.99 8.28 -56.48
CA PHE A 796 29.61 9.01 -57.67
C PHE A 796 29.17 8.01 -58.72
N ASP A 797 27.98 8.21 -59.27
CA ASP A 797 27.51 7.50 -60.45
C ASP A 797 27.41 8.48 -61.63
N VAL A 798 27.99 8.09 -62.75
CA VAL A 798 28.11 8.92 -63.95
C VAL A 798 27.76 8.08 -65.17
N ASP A 799 26.55 8.32 -65.66
CA ASP A 799 26.04 7.65 -66.85
C ASP A 799 26.16 8.58 -68.05
N VAL A 800 26.80 8.08 -69.12
CA VAL A 800 26.99 8.82 -70.36
C VAL A 800 26.32 8.08 -71.50
N ILE A 801 25.34 8.72 -72.12
CA ILE A 801 24.58 8.18 -73.23
C ILE A 801 24.97 8.94 -74.50
N PHE A 802 25.38 8.20 -75.52
CA PHE A 802 25.68 8.77 -76.84
C PHE A 802 24.53 8.50 -77.81
N ASN A 803 24.21 9.49 -78.66
CA ASN A 803 23.25 9.43 -79.77
C ASN A 803 21.78 9.23 -79.33
N VAL A 804 21.30 10.19 -78.54
CA VAL A 804 19.98 10.18 -77.88
C VAL A 804 18.81 10.32 -78.86
N ASP A 805 19.01 10.89 -80.06
CA ASP A 805 17.96 11.05 -81.09
C ASP A 805 17.80 9.85 -82.05
N ASN A 806 18.33 8.68 -81.69
CA ASN A 806 18.30 7.48 -82.53
C ASN A 806 16.88 6.88 -82.70
N ASN A 807 16.70 6.06 -83.75
CA ASN A 807 15.49 5.29 -84.04
C ASN A 807 14.99 4.47 -82.84
N GLN A 808 15.88 3.87 -82.05
CA GLN A 808 15.51 3.07 -80.87
C GLN A 808 14.98 3.93 -79.72
N PHE A 809 15.62 5.07 -79.44
CA PHE A 809 15.13 6.01 -78.42
C PHE A 809 13.78 6.61 -78.80
N ARG A 810 13.61 7.08 -80.05
CA ARG A 810 12.32 7.60 -80.53
C ARG A 810 11.21 6.56 -80.49
N SER A 811 11.53 5.30 -80.73
CA SER A 811 10.58 4.19 -80.62
C SER A 811 10.19 3.92 -79.17
N ALA A 812 11.18 3.86 -78.28
CA ALA A 812 10.99 3.65 -76.84
C ALA A 812 10.24 4.83 -76.19
N ASP A 813 10.57 6.07 -76.54
CA ASP A 813 9.90 7.29 -76.08
C ASP A 813 8.47 7.40 -76.61
N GLN A 814 8.23 7.06 -77.89
CA GLN A 814 6.87 6.99 -78.42
C GLN A 814 6.03 5.90 -77.75
N GLN A 815 6.62 4.75 -77.43
CA GLN A 815 5.94 3.66 -76.76
C GLN A 815 5.64 3.99 -75.29
N THR A 816 6.59 4.50 -74.53
CA THR A 816 6.38 4.94 -73.13
C THR A 816 5.35 6.08 -73.02
N ARG A 817 5.37 7.04 -73.96
CA ARG A 817 4.31 8.06 -74.10
C ARG A 817 2.96 7.43 -74.45
N ALA A 818 2.91 6.41 -75.30
CA ALA A 818 1.67 5.69 -75.65
C ALA A 818 1.10 4.86 -74.50
N PHE A 819 1.94 4.39 -73.57
CA PHE A 819 1.53 3.67 -72.35
C PHE A 819 1.24 4.60 -71.16
N GLY A 820 1.37 5.92 -71.31
CA GLY A 820 1.07 6.90 -70.25
C GLY A 820 2.14 7.03 -69.16
N ILE A 821 3.36 6.51 -69.41
CA ILE A 821 4.49 6.49 -68.46
C ILE A 821 5.30 7.81 -68.50
N GLY A 822 4.96 8.73 -69.41
CA GLY A 822 5.66 10.00 -69.61
C GLY A 822 6.71 9.89 -70.72
N SER A 823 7.49 10.96 -70.92
CA SER A 823 8.57 10.96 -71.90
C SER A 823 9.88 10.53 -71.27
N LEU A 824 10.67 9.76 -72.03
CA LEU A 824 12.06 9.40 -71.70
C LEU A 824 13.03 10.58 -71.86
N THR A 825 12.58 11.74 -72.35
CA THR A 825 13.38 12.97 -72.35
C THR A 825 13.50 13.52 -70.93
N PRO A 826 14.69 13.94 -70.47
CA PRO A 826 14.89 14.50 -69.14
C PRO A 826 13.94 15.68 -68.85
N ASN A 827 13.47 15.79 -67.59
CA ASN A 827 12.54 16.80 -67.08
C ASN A 827 11.05 16.67 -67.50
N GLU A 828 10.63 15.60 -68.19
CA GLU A 828 9.22 15.36 -68.55
C GLU A 828 8.55 14.18 -67.79
N GLY A 829 9.10 13.77 -66.64
CA GLY A 829 8.37 13.01 -65.62
C GLY A 829 8.37 11.48 -65.72
N SER A 830 9.21 10.85 -66.54
CA SER A 830 9.39 9.39 -66.54
C SER A 830 10.33 8.94 -65.40
N PRO A 831 10.01 7.88 -64.63
CA PRO A 831 10.90 7.26 -63.66
C PRO A 831 11.90 6.25 -64.28
N LEU A 832 11.76 5.94 -65.58
CA LEU A 832 12.63 5.01 -66.30
C LEU A 832 13.75 5.75 -67.02
N LEU A 833 14.99 5.24 -66.93
CA LEU A 833 16.13 5.76 -67.69
C LEU A 833 16.13 5.19 -69.13
N PRO A 834 16.56 5.96 -70.13
CA PRO A 834 16.69 5.47 -71.51
C PRO A 834 17.62 4.27 -71.66
N SER A 835 18.62 4.16 -70.77
CA SER A 835 19.59 3.07 -70.69
C SER A 835 18.95 1.73 -70.30
N ASP A 836 17.88 1.73 -69.50
CA ASP A 836 17.22 0.52 -69.00
C ASP A 836 16.44 -0.24 -70.08
N LEU A 837 15.97 0.47 -71.11
CA LEU A 837 15.06 -0.06 -72.14
C LEU A 837 15.76 -0.57 -73.41
N ILE A 838 17.05 -0.27 -73.59
CA ILE A 838 17.76 -0.45 -74.86
C ILE A 838 18.88 -1.51 -74.77
N ALA A 839 19.27 -1.94 -73.57
CA ALA A 839 20.41 -2.85 -73.36
C ALA A 839 20.11 -4.36 -73.51
N THR A 840 18.86 -4.81 -73.63
CA THR A 840 18.56 -6.25 -73.74
C THR A 840 18.22 -6.67 -75.17
N ARG A 841 19.18 -7.34 -75.82
CA ARG A 841 18.94 -8.12 -77.05
C ARG A 841 18.02 -9.28 -76.65
N THR A 842 16.71 -9.08 -76.83
CA THR A 842 15.55 -9.85 -76.32
C THR A 842 15.31 -9.68 -74.81
N GLY A 843 14.19 -9.09 -74.40
CA GLY A 843 13.83 -9.15 -72.99
C GLY A 843 12.55 -8.42 -72.65
N GLU A 844 11.39 -9.02 -72.96
CA GLU A 844 10.06 -8.73 -72.39
C GLU A 844 10.09 -7.76 -71.20
N VAL A 845 9.51 -6.56 -71.36
CA VAL A 845 9.39 -5.57 -70.29
C VAL A 845 7.98 -5.71 -69.76
N VAL A 846 7.85 -5.91 -68.45
CA VAL A 846 6.56 -6.01 -67.78
C VAL A 846 5.97 -4.60 -67.72
N GLY A 847 4.99 -4.33 -68.58
CA GLY A 847 4.23 -3.08 -68.61
C GLY A 847 2.86 -3.27 -67.95
N TYR A 848 2.35 -2.21 -67.32
CA TYR A 848 1.01 -2.23 -66.74
C TYR A 848 -0.06 -2.06 -67.83
N ASN A 849 -0.89 -3.08 -68.05
CA ASN A 849 -2.10 -2.94 -68.86
C ASN A 849 -3.27 -2.59 -67.94
N ILE A 850 -3.66 -1.31 -67.89
CA ILE A 850 -4.88 -0.89 -67.18
C ILE A 850 -6.05 -1.12 -68.13
N THR A 851 -6.76 -2.24 -67.93
CA THR A 851 -8.03 -2.45 -68.61
C THR A 851 -9.08 -1.63 -67.89
N ASP A 852 -9.33 -0.41 -68.36
CA ASP A 852 -10.34 0.47 -67.79
C ASP A 852 -11.74 -0.03 -68.19
N ASN A 853 -12.28 -0.96 -67.39
CA ASN A 853 -13.69 -1.30 -67.44
C ASN A 853 -14.37 -0.67 -66.21
N THR A 854 -15.19 0.36 -66.47
CA THR A 854 -15.89 1.23 -65.51
C THR A 854 -16.84 0.55 -64.51
N THR A 855 -16.77 -0.76 -64.33
CA THR A 855 -17.66 -1.54 -63.45
C THR A 855 -16.94 -2.50 -62.50
N THR A 856 -15.60 -2.55 -62.49
CA THR A 856 -14.80 -3.29 -61.50
C THR A 856 -13.57 -2.47 -61.11
N PRO A 857 -12.99 -2.67 -59.91
CA PRO A 857 -11.69 -2.08 -59.56
C PRO A 857 -10.66 -2.42 -60.64
N PRO A 858 -9.73 -1.52 -60.98
CA PRO A 858 -8.74 -1.79 -62.02
C PRO A 858 -7.95 -3.05 -61.66
N THR A 859 -8.05 -4.08 -62.49
CA THR A 859 -7.26 -5.30 -62.34
C THR A 859 -5.90 -5.07 -62.98
N TYR A 860 -4.84 -5.16 -62.18
CA TYR A 860 -3.46 -5.06 -62.68
C TYR A 860 -3.05 -6.41 -63.27
N ASP A 861 -3.03 -6.51 -64.60
CA ASP A 861 -2.52 -7.69 -65.30
C ASP A 861 -1.00 -7.56 -65.48
N PHE A 862 -0.24 -8.49 -64.87
CA PHE A 862 1.21 -8.61 -65.02
C PHE A 862 1.52 -9.45 -66.26
N SER A 863 1.10 -8.99 -67.43
CA SER A 863 1.51 -9.60 -68.70
C SER A 863 2.75 -8.89 -69.22
N ALA A 864 3.78 -9.69 -69.52
CA ALA A 864 4.97 -9.19 -70.16
C ALA A 864 4.60 -8.68 -71.56
N VAL A 865 4.83 -7.40 -71.82
CA VAL A 865 4.40 -6.77 -73.07
C VAL A 865 5.61 -6.79 -74.01
N PRO A 866 5.52 -7.46 -75.17
CA PRO A 866 6.62 -7.46 -76.11
C PRO A 866 6.80 -6.05 -76.69
N PHE A 867 7.90 -5.38 -76.36
CA PHE A 867 8.29 -4.13 -77.01
C PHE A 867 8.80 -4.45 -78.42
N ALA A 868 8.37 -3.65 -79.39
CA ALA A 868 8.90 -3.76 -80.74
C ALA A 868 10.32 -3.17 -80.77
N VAL A 869 11.33 -4.05 -80.65
CA VAL A 869 12.73 -3.66 -80.85
C VAL A 869 12.94 -3.30 -82.31
N VAL A 870 13.14 -2.02 -82.60
CA VAL A 870 13.65 -1.59 -83.91
C VAL A 870 15.10 -2.04 -84.02
N ALA A 871 15.46 -2.70 -85.12
CA ALA A 871 16.83 -3.17 -85.34
C ALA A 871 17.83 -1.99 -85.26
N PRO A 872 18.97 -2.16 -84.56
CA PRO A 872 19.95 -1.09 -84.44
C PRO A 872 20.52 -0.74 -85.83
N ASP A 873 20.48 0.54 -86.18
CA ASP A 873 21.19 1.09 -87.33
C ASP A 873 22.68 1.29 -86.94
N PRO A 874 23.67 1.31 -87.86
CA PRO A 874 25.05 1.75 -87.59
C PRO A 874 25.24 3.05 -86.77
N LEU A 875 24.21 3.88 -86.65
CA LEU A 875 24.14 5.01 -85.73
C LEU A 875 23.19 4.68 -84.57
N SER A 876 23.40 3.56 -83.87
CA SER A 876 22.59 3.20 -82.70
C SER A 876 23.17 3.77 -81.40
N MET A 877 22.35 3.88 -80.35
CA MET A 877 22.74 4.41 -79.04
C MET A 877 23.89 3.60 -78.43
N ILE A 878 24.83 4.27 -77.76
CA ILE A 878 25.90 3.64 -76.97
C ILE A 878 25.69 4.03 -75.51
N PRO A 879 25.27 3.11 -74.64
CA PRO A 879 25.31 3.33 -73.21
C PRO A 879 26.74 3.10 -72.70
N VAL A 880 27.29 4.08 -71.98
CA VAL A 880 28.45 3.90 -71.10
C VAL A 880 27.95 4.05 -69.69
N GLN A 881 27.98 2.94 -68.95
CA GLN A 881 27.48 2.88 -67.57
C GLN A 881 28.63 2.69 -66.59
N GLN A 882 28.53 3.41 -65.46
CA GLN A 882 29.43 3.29 -64.33
C GLN A 882 28.75 2.44 -63.24
N GLY A 883 28.96 1.13 -63.27
CA GLY A 883 28.28 0.22 -62.34
C GLY A 883 28.92 0.11 -60.95
N SER A 884 29.83 1.03 -60.57
CA SER A 884 30.67 0.83 -59.39
C SER A 884 29.93 0.95 -58.06
N ASP A 885 28.78 1.63 -58.01
CA ASP A 885 27.96 1.72 -56.78
C ASP A 885 27.26 0.39 -56.47
N SER A 886 26.53 -0.19 -57.43
CA SER A 886 25.91 -1.51 -57.28
C SER A 886 26.90 -2.63 -56.93
N LEU A 887 28.12 -2.55 -57.46
CA LEU A 887 29.21 -3.46 -57.13
C LEU A 887 29.64 -3.27 -55.66
N THR A 888 29.80 -2.03 -55.21
CA THR A 888 30.20 -1.72 -53.83
C THR A 888 29.13 -2.14 -52.82
N GLU A 889 27.85 -1.92 -53.13
CA GLU A 889 26.72 -2.35 -52.29
C GLU A 889 26.59 -3.87 -52.21
N THR A 890 26.84 -4.60 -53.29
CA THR A 890 26.76 -6.07 -53.27
C THR A 890 27.94 -6.67 -52.51
N LEU A 891 29.14 -6.10 -52.66
CA LEU A 891 30.38 -6.59 -52.04
C LEU A 891 30.42 -6.47 -50.52
N ILE A 892 29.55 -5.65 -49.92
CA ILE A 892 29.43 -5.57 -48.45
C ILE A 892 28.67 -6.78 -47.87
N SER A 893 27.93 -7.51 -48.70
CA SER A 893 26.94 -8.51 -48.26
C SER A 893 27.32 -9.98 -48.51
N GLY A 894 28.45 -10.26 -49.19
CA GLY A 894 28.75 -11.64 -49.58
C GLY A 894 30.21 -12.00 -49.96
N ALA A 895 30.37 -13.12 -50.68
CA ALA A 895 31.65 -13.77 -50.92
C ALA A 895 32.41 -13.19 -52.14
N PHE A 896 33.46 -12.42 -51.84
CA PHE A 896 34.26 -11.60 -52.77
C PHE A 896 34.47 -12.18 -54.18
N ALA A 897 35.08 -13.36 -54.32
CA ALA A 897 35.55 -13.82 -55.64
C ALA A 897 34.42 -14.29 -56.58
N THR A 898 33.36 -14.88 -56.02
CA THR A 898 32.24 -15.44 -56.81
C THR A 898 31.24 -14.36 -57.21
N GLU A 899 31.06 -13.34 -56.36
CA GLU A 899 30.17 -12.20 -56.63
C GLU A 899 30.77 -11.22 -57.64
N VAL A 900 32.08 -10.92 -57.57
CA VAL A 900 32.74 -10.07 -58.57
C VAL A 900 32.63 -10.63 -60.00
N LEU A 901 32.61 -11.95 -60.15
CA LEU A 901 32.51 -12.61 -61.47
C LEU A 901 31.07 -12.71 -62.00
N ALA A 902 30.06 -12.55 -61.13
CA ALA A 902 28.64 -12.62 -61.47
C ALA A 902 28.02 -11.25 -61.76
N LEU A 903 28.72 -10.16 -61.43
CA LEU A 903 28.24 -8.78 -61.56
C LEU A 903 28.78 -8.10 -62.84
N ASN A 904 28.06 -7.07 -63.30
CA ASN A 904 28.51 -6.25 -64.43
C ASN A 904 29.80 -5.49 -64.08
N PRO A 905 30.77 -5.34 -65.00
CA PRO A 905 32.02 -4.63 -64.70
C PRO A 905 31.75 -3.15 -64.38
N ALA A 906 32.58 -2.57 -63.49
CA ALA A 906 32.48 -1.16 -63.07
C ALA A 906 32.54 -0.14 -64.22
N LEU A 907 33.01 -0.56 -65.40
CA LEU A 907 32.91 0.18 -66.65
C LEU A 907 32.46 -0.77 -67.76
N GLY A 908 31.25 -0.55 -68.27
CA GLY A 908 30.73 -1.20 -69.47
C GLY A 908 30.71 -0.25 -70.66
N VAL A 909 31.32 -0.64 -71.79
CA VAL A 909 31.28 0.13 -73.05
C VAL A 909 30.95 -0.81 -74.19
N ALA A 910 29.88 -0.53 -74.94
CA ALA A 910 29.47 -1.34 -76.09
C ALA A 910 29.12 -0.47 -77.32
N GLY A 911 29.99 -0.40 -78.33
CA GLY A 911 29.64 0.19 -79.65
C GLY A 911 30.76 0.95 -80.38
N THR A 912 30.43 1.48 -81.57
CA THR A 912 31.33 2.19 -82.52
C THR A 912 30.95 3.67 -82.68
N PHE A 913 31.94 4.57 -82.68
CA PHE A 913 31.81 6.02 -82.48
C PHE A 913 31.11 6.80 -83.62
N LEU A 914 30.14 7.68 -83.27
CA LEU A 914 29.85 9.01 -83.86
C LEU A 914 28.60 9.70 -83.21
N ASP A 915 28.84 10.89 -82.64
CA ASP A 915 28.07 12.10 -82.22
C ASP A 915 26.71 12.12 -81.45
N ASP A 916 26.59 13.23 -80.70
CA ASP A 916 25.73 13.77 -79.62
C ASP A 916 25.80 13.05 -78.24
N VAL A 917 26.19 13.79 -77.19
CA VAL A 917 26.56 13.25 -75.87
C VAL A 917 25.65 13.82 -74.78
N GLN A 918 25.04 12.96 -73.98
CA GLN A 918 24.29 13.34 -72.78
C GLN A 918 24.91 12.70 -71.54
N VAL A 919 25.02 13.48 -70.45
CA VAL A 919 25.62 13.06 -69.18
C VAL A 919 24.59 13.23 -68.07
N ASP A 920 24.36 12.17 -67.28
CA ASP A 920 23.62 12.22 -66.03
C ASP A 920 24.56 11.91 -64.85
N PHE A 921 24.33 12.56 -63.71
CA PHE A 921 25.20 12.41 -62.54
C PHE A 921 24.39 12.28 -61.26
N LEU A 922 24.75 11.29 -60.43
CA LEU A 922 24.22 11.10 -59.10
C LEU A 922 25.38 11.10 -58.10
N ILE A 923 25.25 11.89 -57.03
CA ILE A 923 26.21 11.90 -55.92
C ILE A 923 25.50 11.35 -54.71
N GLU A 924 26.08 10.32 -54.11
CA GLU A 924 25.61 9.76 -52.84
C GLU A 924 26.70 9.91 -51.77
N ALA A 925 26.37 10.61 -50.70
CA ALA A 925 27.27 10.82 -49.57
C ALA A 925 26.49 10.68 -48.27
N THR A 926 26.80 9.65 -47.49
CA THR A 926 26.12 9.32 -46.24
C THR A 926 27.15 9.02 -45.16
N GLN A 927 27.05 9.72 -44.03
CA GLN A 927 27.87 9.44 -42.85
C GLN A 927 26.97 9.25 -41.62
N ALA A 928 27.25 8.23 -40.83
CA ALA A 928 26.55 7.94 -39.58
C ALA A 928 27.53 7.54 -38.47
N ASP A 929 27.28 8.00 -37.24
CA ASP A 929 27.98 7.58 -36.02
C ASP A 929 26.89 7.21 -34.99
N ARG A 930 27.01 6.02 -34.39
CA ARG A 930 26.15 5.54 -33.32
C ARG A 930 27.01 5.07 -32.16
N ARG A 931 26.74 5.59 -30.97
CA ARG A 931 27.39 5.16 -29.72
C ARG A 931 26.35 4.69 -28.73
N ASN A 932 26.57 3.50 -28.18
CA ASN A 932 25.70 2.90 -27.19
C ASN A 932 26.53 2.39 -26.01
N VAL A 933 26.10 2.70 -24.79
CA VAL A 933 26.69 2.18 -23.57
C VAL A 933 25.59 1.47 -22.79
N SER A 934 25.74 0.17 -22.63
CA SER A 934 24.84 -0.66 -21.83
C SER A 934 25.56 -1.07 -20.54
N LEU A 935 24.89 -0.87 -19.40
CA LEU A 935 25.39 -1.26 -18.08
C LEU A 935 24.42 -2.26 -17.44
N THR A 936 24.93 -3.44 -17.13
CA THR A 936 24.25 -4.43 -16.29
C THR A 936 25.04 -4.60 -14.99
N ALA A 937 24.43 -4.30 -13.83
CA ALA A 937 25.12 -4.28 -12.53
C ALA A 937 24.44 -5.15 -11.46
N PRO A 938 24.51 -6.49 -11.55
CA PRO A 938 24.01 -7.39 -10.51
C PRO A 938 24.74 -7.16 -9.18
N ARG A 939 23.97 -7.17 -8.10
CA ARG A 939 24.46 -7.01 -6.73
C ARG A 939 24.04 -8.19 -5.89
N LEU A 940 24.96 -8.72 -5.09
CA LEU A 940 24.72 -9.88 -4.24
C LEU A 940 25.36 -9.66 -2.88
N THR A 941 24.58 -9.84 -1.81
CA THR A 941 25.09 -9.83 -0.44
C THR A 941 25.20 -11.25 0.08
N PHE A 942 26.34 -11.62 0.62
CA PHE A 942 26.56 -12.94 1.23
C PHE A 942 27.43 -12.84 2.48
N THR A 943 27.32 -13.83 3.36
CA THR A 943 28.12 -13.89 4.59
C THR A 943 29.54 -14.36 4.28
N ASN A 944 30.52 -13.82 5.00
CA ASN A 944 31.92 -14.18 4.86
C ASN A 944 32.14 -15.72 4.82
N GLY A 945 32.87 -16.20 3.80
CA GLY A 945 33.19 -17.62 3.60
C GLY A 945 32.11 -18.48 2.93
N ARG A 946 30.91 -17.94 2.70
CA ARG A 946 29.81 -18.65 2.02
C ARG A 946 29.73 -18.27 0.55
N ALA A 947 29.26 -19.18 -0.29
CA ALA A 947 28.92 -18.86 -1.68
C ALA A 947 27.45 -18.42 -1.76
N ALA A 948 27.20 -17.46 -2.64
CA ALA A 948 25.88 -17.06 -3.05
C ALA A 948 25.85 -16.95 -4.56
N ASN A 949 24.66 -17.11 -5.13
CA ASN A 949 24.46 -16.92 -6.55
C ASN A 949 23.24 -16.05 -6.86
N VAL A 950 23.24 -15.51 -8.07
CA VAL A 950 22.08 -14.89 -8.70
C VAL A 950 22.06 -15.28 -10.16
N SER A 951 20.92 -15.76 -10.65
CA SER A 951 20.69 -16.02 -12.07
C SER A 951 19.37 -15.38 -12.52
N VAL A 952 19.41 -14.75 -13.68
CA VAL A 952 18.24 -14.16 -14.34
C VAL A 952 18.21 -14.76 -15.73
N VAL A 953 17.39 -15.79 -15.91
CA VAL A 953 17.33 -16.56 -17.15
C VAL A 953 15.94 -16.41 -17.77
N ARG A 954 15.92 -16.12 -19.06
CA ARG A 954 14.77 -16.14 -19.95
C ARG A 954 14.84 -17.40 -20.80
N GLN A 955 13.78 -18.19 -20.71
CA GLN A 955 13.60 -19.41 -21.51
C GLN A 955 12.74 -19.07 -22.72
N THR A 956 13.23 -19.39 -23.91
CA THR A 956 12.47 -19.21 -25.14
C THR A 956 12.29 -20.56 -25.79
N ALA A 957 11.03 -21.00 -25.91
CA ALA A 957 10.69 -22.23 -26.61
C ALA A 957 10.80 -22.03 -28.12
N PHE A 958 11.37 -22.99 -28.82
CA PHE A 958 11.53 -23.00 -30.28
C PHE A 958 11.31 -24.42 -30.82
N VAL A 959 11.02 -24.53 -32.12
CA VAL A 959 10.86 -25.82 -32.78
C VAL A 959 12.24 -26.33 -33.18
N SER A 960 12.81 -27.27 -32.43
CA SER A 960 14.17 -27.77 -32.65
C SER A 960 14.23 -28.82 -33.77
N ASP A 961 13.24 -29.70 -33.83
CA ASP A 961 13.14 -30.77 -34.82
C ASP A 961 11.68 -30.97 -35.27
N LEU A 962 11.52 -31.71 -36.37
CA LEU A 962 10.23 -32.06 -36.95
C LEU A 962 10.18 -33.57 -37.22
N THR A 963 9.33 -34.29 -36.47
CA THR A 963 9.11 -35.72 -36.74
C THR A 963 8.02 -35.89 -37.82
N PRO A 964 8.30 -36.55 -38.95
CA PRO A 964 7.30 -36.73 -40.01
C PRO A 964 6.28 -37.80 -39.63
N VAL A 965 5.01 -37.41 -39.56
CA VAL A 965 3.87 -38.31 -39.36
C VAL A 965 3.22 -38.61 -40.71
N VAL A 966 3.32 -39.86 -41.15
CA VAL A 966 2.81 -40.31 -42.46
C VAL A 966 1.40 -40.90 -42.35
N GLY A 967 0.52 -40.48 -43.25
CA GLY A 967 -0.82 -41.04 -43.48
C GLY A 967 -0.97 -41.60 -44.90
N THR A 968 -2.12 -42.21 -45.22
CA THR A 968 -2.38 -42.75 -46.57
C THR A 968 -2.48 -41.62 -47.60
N GLY A 969 -1.37 -41.33 -48.29
CA GLY A 969 -1.28 -40.28 -49.31
C GLY A 969 -1.06 -38.86 -48.78
N SER A 970 -0.73 -38.68 -47.50
CA SER A 970 -0.44 -37.38 -46.88
C SER A 970 0.73 -37.48 -45.90
N VAL A 971 1.49 -36.39 -45.75
CA VAL A 971 2.53 -36.27 -44.73
C VAL A 971 2.30 -34.97 -43.93
N ALA A 972 2.46 -35.06 -42.62
CA ALA A 972 2.47 -33.93 -41.71
C ALA A 972 3.73 -33.98 -40.86
N PHE A 973 4.09 -32.87 -40.22
CA PHE A 973 5.19 -32.82 -39.26
C PHE A 973 4.61 -32.61 -37.86
N ASP A 974 5.08 -33.38 -36.89
CA ASP A 974 4.85 -33.15 -35.47
C ASP A 974 6.09 -32.40 -34.92
N PRO A 975 5.94 -31.14 -34.47
CA PRO A 975 7.07 -30.33 -34.07
C PRO A 975 7.57 -30.71 -32.67
N ASP A 976 8.87 -30.99 -32.56
CA ASP A 976 9.54 -31.14 -31.28
C ASP A 976 9.96 -29.75 -30.78
N VAL A 977 9.45 -29.39 -29.59
CA VAL A 977 9.72 -28.09 -28.97
C VAL A 977 10.82 -28.25 -27.94
N ASP A 978 11.89 -27.47 -28.11
CA ASP A 978 12.98 -27.36 -27.15
C ASP A 978 13.07 -25.93 -26.59
N VAL A 979 13.84 -25.72 -25.53
CA VAL A 979 13.96 -24.44 -24.83
C VAL A 979 15.40 -23.96 -24.83
N VAL A 980 15.62 -22.74 -25.34
CA VAL A 980 16.92 -22.07 -25.21
C VAL A 980 16.91 -21.12 -24.03
N ASN A 981 17.93 -21.25 -23.16
CA ASN A 981 18.14 -20.41 -22.00
C ASN A 981 19.08 -19.24 -22.35
N SER A 982 18.58 -18.01 -22.25
CA SER A 982 19.36 -16.78 -22.40
C SER A 982 19.25 -15.97 -21.12
N GLY A 983 20.32 -15.31 -20.68
CA GLY A 983 20.31 -14.54 -19.46
C GLY A 983 21.67 -14.41 -18.82
N PHE A 984 21.66 -14.17 -17.51
CA PHE A 984 22.84 -13.91 -16.73
C PHE A 984 22.93 -14.86 -15.54
N SER A 985 24.14 -15.29 -15.20
CA SER A 985 24.44 -16.02 -13.96
C SER A 985 25.70 -15.49 -13.29
N LEU A 986 25.68 -15.46 -11.96
CA LEU A 986 26.78 -15.06 -11.11
C LEU A 986 26.81 -15.94 -9.87
N LEU A 987 27.91 -16.64 -9.66
CA LEU A 987 28.27 -17.32 -8.43
C LEU A 987 29.47 -16.59 -7.83
N VAL A 988 29.35 -16.17 -6.58
CA VAL A 988 30.44 -15.52 -5.86
C VAL A 988 30.63 -16.20 -4.52
N ARG A 989 31.89 -16.45 -4.18
CA ARG A 989 32.33 -16.80 -2.84
C ARG A 989 33.39 -15.79 -2.44
N GLY A 990 33.31 -15.27 -1.22
CA GLY A 990 34.27 -14.28 -0.75
C GLY A 990 34.76 -14.56 0.67
N VAL A 991 36.03 -14.28 0.91
CA VAL A 991 36.64 -14.27 2.24
C VAL A 991 37.24 -12.90 2.52
N VAL A 992 36.85 -12.30 3.64
CA VAL A 992 37.39 -11.02 4.12
C VAL A 992 38.73 -11.27 4.81
N SER A 993 39.72 -10.45 4.49
CA SER A 993 41.03 -10.44 5.14
C SER A 993 40.92 -10.13 6.63
N ALA A 994 41.86 -10.62 7.44
CA ALA A 994 41.88 -10.39 8.89
C ALA A 994 41.91 -8.89 9.27
N ASP A 995 42.56 -8.07 8.46
CA ASP A 995 42.60 -6.60 8.63
C ASP A 995 41.32 -5.90 8.15
N ARG A 996 40.31 -6.65 7.69
CA ARG A 996 39.04 -6.16 7.13
C ARG A 996 39.21 -5.11 6.03
N ARG A 997 40.36 -5.10 5.33
CA ARG A 997 40.62 -4.13 4.26
C ARG A 997 40.44 -4.75 2.89
N TYR A 998 40.79 -6.02 2.73
CA TYR A 998 40.67 -6.71 1.45
C TYR A 998 39.63 -7.81 1.49
N VAL A 999 39.04 -8.08 0.33
CA VAL A 999 38.16 -9.22 0.11
C VAL A 999 38.74 -10.06 -1.02
N THR A 1000 38.97 -11.34 -0.76
CA THR A 1000 39.35 -12.31 -1.79
C THR A 1000 38.08 -12.98 -2.29
N LEU A 1001 37.76 -12.77 -3.57
CA LEU A 1001 36.57 -13.30 -4.23
C LEU A 1001 36.96 -14.40 -5.22
N THR A 1002 36.21 -15.49 -5.22
CA THR A 1002 36.12 -16.45 -6.32
C THR A 1002 34.82 -16.17 -7.05
N ILE A 1003 34.92 -15.84 -8.34
CA ILE A 1003 33.82 -15.35 -9.15
C ILE A 1003 33.70 -16.25 -10.37
N GLN A 1004 32.49 -16.78 -10.57
CA GLN A 1004 32.10 -17.46 -11.79
C GLN A 1004 30.88 -16.72 -12.33
N THR A 1005 30.96 -16.22 -13.55
CA THR A 1005 29.87 -15.46 -14.14
C THR A 1005 29.76 -15.72 -15.62
N GLY A 1006 28.53 -15.80 -16.11
CA GLY A 1006 28.22 -16.02 -17.50
C GLY A 1006 27.08 -15.12 -17.95
N ILE A 1007 27.16 -14.64 -19.19
CA ILE A 1007 26.03 -14.04 -19.90
C ILE A 1007 25.81 -14.82 -21.19
N SER A 1008 24.57 -15.25 -21.41
CA SER A 1008 24.11 -15.90 -22.64
C SER A 1008 23.07 -14.97 -23.27
N GLN A 1009 23.27 -14.58 -24.53
CA GLN A 1009 22.31 -13.79 -25.29
C GLN A 1009 21.88 -14.59 -26.51
N LEU A 1010 20.58 -14.71 -26.72
CA LEU A 1010 20.03 -15.25 -27.95
C LEU A 1010 20.10 -14.16 -29.01
N GLU A 1011 20.87 -14.40 -30.07
CA GLU A 1011 21.04 -13.45 -31.18
C GLU A 1011 19.89 -13.60 -32.17
N GLU A 1012 19.68 -14.81 -32.68
CA GLU A 1012 18.62 -15.10 -33.65
C GLU A 1012 18.22 -16.58 -33.66
N PHE A 1013 17.15 -16.90 -34.39
CA PHE A 1013 16.78 -18.25 -34.76
C PHE A 1013 17.02 -18.45 -36.27
N ALA A 1014 18.09 -19.14 -36.62
CA ALA A 1014 18.32 -19.56 -37.99
C ALA A 1014 17.24 -20.57 -38.40
N THR A 1015 16.61 -20.39 -39.56
CA THR A 1015 15.55 -21.30 -40.02
C THR A 1015 16.12 -22.35 -40.97
N GLY A 1016 15.94 -23.62 -40.62
CA GLY A 1016 16.21 -24.75 -41.50
C GLY A 1016 14.94 -25.27 -42.15
N GLN A 1017 15.07 -25.92 -43.32
CA GLN A 1017 13.96 -26.57 -44.02
C GLN A 1017 14.24 -28.05 -44.22
N VAL A 1018 13.24 -28.88 -43.95
CA VAL A 1018 13.19 -30.31 -44.29
C VAL A 1018 12.03 -30.57 -45.22
N PHE A 1019 12.14 -31.60 -46.06
CA PHE A 1019 11.09 -31.97 -47.02
C PHE A 1019 10.68 -33.42 -46.77
N ALA A 1020 9.38 -33.68 -46.77
CA ALA A 1020 8.84 -35.03 -46.71
C ALA A 1020 7.85 -35.27 -47.86
N THR A 1021 7.85 -36.48 -48.41
CA THR A 1021 6.98 -36.90 -49.51
C THR A 1021 6.22 -38.15 -49.12
N ALA A 1022 4.89 -38.15 -49.28
CA ALA A 1022 4.06 -39.33 -49.05
C ALA A 1022 4.09 -40.26 -50.28
N ALA A 1023 4.60 -41.49 -50.11
CA ALA A 1023 4.56 -42.51 -51.14
C ALA A 1023 3.13 -43.08 -51.26
N GLY A 1024 2.43 -42.76 -52.35
CA GLY A 1024 1.11 -43.33 -52.65
C GLY A 1024 1.23 -44.80 -53.08
N GLN A 1025 0.57 -45.71 -52.36
CA GLN A 1025 0.54 -47.13 -52.74
C GLN A 1025 -0.48 -47.35 -53.88
N GLY A 1026 0.00 -47.24 -55.12
CA GLY A 1026 -0.77 -47.56 -56.33
C GLY A 1026 0.12 -47.56 -57.58
N ASP A 1027 0.09 -48.67 -58.32
CA ASP A 1027 0.81 -48.88 -59.58
C ASP A 1027 0.38 -47.82 -60.62
N GLY A 1028 1.17 -46.75 -60.75
CA GLY A 1028 0.97 -45.65 -61.72
C GLY A 1028 0.53 -44.27 -61.18
N GLY A 1029 0.51 -44.03 -59.86
CA GLY A 1029 0.15 -42.71 -59.28
C GLY A 1029 1.30 -41.70 -59.26
N ALA A 1030 1.05 -40.45 -59.69
CA ALA A 1030 2.01 -39.34 -59.63
C ALA A 1030 2.51 -39.10 -58.18
N ALA A 1031 3.81 -38.83 -58.03
CA ALA A 1031 4.39 -38.44 -56.75
C ALA A 1031 3.69 -37.18 -56.20
N SER A 1032 3.36 -37.18 -54.91
CA SER A 1032 2.87 -35.99 -54.23
C SER A 1032 4.00 -34.96 -54.08
N ASP A 1033 3.69 -33.66 -54.24
CA ASP A 1033 4.68 -32.60 -54.07
C ASP A 1033 5.28 -32.64 -52.66
N PRO A 1034 6.61 -32.47 -52.51
CA PRO A 1034 7.27 -32.45 -51.21
C PRO A 1034 6.66 -31.36 -50.32
N VAL A 1035 6.22 -31.74 -49.12
CA VAL A 1035 5.72 -30.79 -48.13
C VAL A 1035 6.92 -30.24 -47.35
N PRO A 1036 7.16 -28.92 -47.36
CA PRO A 1036 8.23 -28.31 -46.59
C PRO A 1036 7.82 -28.21 -45.11
N GLY A 1037 8.74 -28.58 -44.22
CA GLY A 1037 8.69 -28.31 -42.79
C GLY A 1037 9.83 -27.38 -42.39
N THR A 1038 9.55 -26.39 -41.54
CA THR A 1038 10.55 -25.43 -41.04
C THR A 1038 10.88 -25.71 -39.58
N PHE A 1039 12.17 -25.84 -39.26
CA PHE A 1039 12.67 -25.92 -37.88
C PHE A 1039 13.60 -24.73 -37.60
N GLN A 1040 13.86 -24.46 -36.32
CA GLN A 1040 14.61 -23.32 -35.83
C GLN A 1040 15.88 -23.78 -35.12
N LEU A 1041 16.99 -23.11 -35.38
CA LEU A 1041 18.29 -23.31 -34.75
C LEU A 1041 18.68 -22.02 -34.02
N PRO A 1042 18.72 -22.01 -32.68
CA PRO A 1042 19.10 -20.82 -31.93
C PRO A 1042 20.59 -20.53 -32.11
N VAL A 1043 20.93 -19.29 -32.46
CA VAL A 1043 22.30 -18.77 -32.40
C VAL A 1043 22.43 -18.00 -31.09
N VAL A 1044 23.28 -18.49 -30.19
CA VAL A 1044 23.52 -17.88 -28.88
C VAL A 1044 24.97 -17.43 -28.75
N SER A 1045 25.15 -16.24 -28.18
CA SER A 1045 26.45 -15.71 -27.78
C SER A 1045 26.63 -15.89 -26.28
N VAL A 1046 27.64 -16.66 -25.89
CA VAL A 1046 27.94 -16.97 -24.49
C VAL A 1046 29.30 -16.38 -24.12
N THR A 1047 29.32 -15.55 -23.08
CA THR A 1047 30.54 -15.03 -22.47
C THR A 1047 30.63 -15.51 -21.04
N GLN A 1048 31.70 -16.22 -20.68
CA GLN A 1048 31.92 -16.75 -19.34
C GLN A 1048 33.28 -16.35 -18.78
N ILE A 1049 33.33 -16.05 -17.48
CA ILE A 1049 34.54 -15.75 -16.71
C ILE A 1049 34.55 -16.56 -15.42
N ASN A 1050 35.65 -17.27 -15.18
CA ASN A 1050 35.92 -17.99 -13.93
C ASN A 1050 37.28 -17.54 -13.39
N THR A 1051 37.31 -16.83 -12.27
CA THR A 1051 38.54 -16.22 -11.75
C THR A 1051 38.50 -15.95 -10.25
N GLY A 1052 39.68 -15.77 -9.65
CA GLY A 1052 39.84 -15.39 -8.25
C GLY A 1052 40.65 -14.10 -8.15
N ALA A 1053 40.16 -13.12 -7.39
CA ALA A 1053 40.81 -11.82 -7.24
C ALA A 1053 40.70 -11.28 -5.81
N THR A 1054 41.76 -10.64 -5.33
CA THR A 1054 41.76 -9.90 -4.06
C THR A 1054 41.58 -8.42 -4.34
N ILE A 1055 40.50 -7.85 -3.81
CA ILE A 1055 40.06 -6.49 -4.12
C ILE A 1055 39.94 -5.71 -2.80
N PRO A 1056 40.40 -4.45 -2.73
CA PRO A 1056 40.19 -3.60 -1.56
C PRO A 1056 38.71 -3.30 -1.33
N ASP A 1057 38.32 -3.15 -0.07
CA ASP A 1057 36.96 -2.77 0.32
C ASP A 1057 36.54 -1.43 -0.30
N LYS A 1058 35.32 -1.40 -0.86
CA LYS A 1058 34.74 -0.31 -1.67
C LYS A 1058 35.55 0.07 -2.91
N GLY A 1059 36.66 -0.61 -3.19
CA GLY A 1059 37.44 -0.45 -4.40
C GLY A 1059 36.84 -1.21 -5.57
N THR A 1060 37.23 -0.85 -6.78
CA THR A 1060 36.77 -1.51 -8.02
C THR A 1060 37.95 -2.14 -8.71
N MET A 1061 37.79 -3.36 -9.21
CA MET A 1061 38.80 -4.04 -10.00
C MET A 1061 38.22 -4.48 -11.35
N LEU A 1062 38.94 -4.22 -12.44
CA LEU A 1062 38.67 -4.80 -13.75
C LEU A 1062 39.13 -6.26 -13.73
N ILE A 1063 38.17 -7.18 -13.81
CA ILE A 1063 38.43 -8.62 -13.73
C ILE A 1063 38.63 -9.24 -15.12
N GLY A 1064 37.98 -8.68 -16.13
CA GLY A 1064 38.10 -9.16 -17.51
C GLY A 1064 37.34 -8.28 -18.48
N GLY A 1065 37.37 -8.66 -19.75
CA GLY A 1065 36.71 -7.95 -20.84
C GLY A 1065 37.14 -8.45 -22.21
N GLN A 1066 36.45 -8.00 -23.24
CA GLN A 1066 36.72 -8.31 -24.64
C GLN A 1066 36.52 -7.04 -25.47
N ARG A 1067 37.46 -6.73 -26.36
CA ARG A 1067 37.28 -5.69 -27.38
C ARG A 1067 37.30 -6.35 -28.75
N LEU A 1068 36.20 -6.22 -29.47
CA LEU A 1068 36.04 -6.65 -30.85
C LEU A 1068 36.02 -5.41 -31.73
N THR A 1069 36.82 -5.42 -32.80
CA THR A 1069 36.83 -4.35 -33.79
C THR A 1069 36.74 -4.99 -35.16
N THR A 1070 35.69 -4.67 -35.88
CA THR A 1070 35.45 -5.10 -37.25
C THR A 1070 35.52 -3.86 -38.13
N GLU A 1071 36.45 -3.85 -39.07
CA GLU A 1071 36.63 -2.74 -40.01
C GLU A 1071 36.54 -3.33 -41.43
N ILE A 1072 35.57 -2.85 -42.19
CA ILE A 1072 35.31 -3.27 -43.57
C ILE A 1072 35.46 -2.02 -44.43
N GLU A 1073 36.44 -2.05 -45.33
CA GLU A 1073 36.63 -1.03 -46.34
C GLU A 1073 36.47 -1.66 -47.72
N VAL A 1074 35.52 -1.14 -48.50
CA VAL A 1074 35.30 -1.54 -49.89
C VAL A 1074 35.49 -0.31 -50.76
N GLU A 1075 36.48 -0.35 -51.65
CA GLU A 1075 36.70 0.65 -52.69
C GLU A 1075 36.52 0.01 -54.07
N THR A 1076 35.58 0.53 -54.85
CA THR A 1076 35.36 0.14 -56.24
C THR A 1076 35.54 1.36 -57.12
N GLY A 1077 36.08 1.19 -58.33
CA GLY A 1077 36.19 2.31 -59.25
C GLY A 1077 36.45 1.89 -60.69
N VAL A 1078 36.28 2.85 -61.60
CA VAL A 1078 36.51 2.64 -63.03
C VAL A 1078 38.02 2.43 -63.28
N PRO A 1079 38.45 1.33 -63.92
CA PRO A 1079 39.85 1.10 -64.24
C PRO A 1079 40.46 2.27 -65.02
N VAL A 1080 41.72 2.61 -64.73
CA VAL A 1080 42.48 3.76 -65.29
C VAL A 1080 41.99 5.13 -64.80
N LEU A 1081 40.69 5.46 -64.91
CA LEU A 1081 40.15 6.77 -64.52
C LEU A 1081 40.20 7.02 -63.01
N SER A 1082 40.00 5.98 -62.19
CA SER A 1082 40.18 6.03 -60.73
C SER A 1082 41.61 6.36 -60.30
N LYS A 1083 42.61 6.23 -61.17
CA LYS A 1083 44.03 6.46 -60.83
C LYS A 1083 44.53 7.86 -61.21
N ILE A 1084 43.71 8.68 -61.87
CA ILE A 1084 44.10 10.04 -62.29
C ILE A 1084 43.93 11.01 -61.11
N PRO A 1085 44.99 11.70 -60.65
CA PRO A 1085 44.87 12.69 -59.58
C PRO A 1085 43.82 13.77 -59.90
N ILE A 1086 43.14 14.30 -58.89
CA ILE A 1086 42.05 15.32 -58.99
C ILE A 1086 40.72 14.77 -59.50
N ILE A 1087 40.72 13.86 -60.48
CA ILE A 1087 39.48 13.31 -61.08
C ILE A 1087 39.10 11.93 -60.50
N ASN A 1088 40.03 11.25 -59.83
CA ASN A 1088 39.85 9.97 -59.13
C ASN A 1088 38.53 9.90 -58.34
N ARG A 1089 38.20 10.96 -57.59
CA ARG A 1089 37.01 11.00 -56.71
C ARG A 1089 35.68 10.88 -57.47
N PHE A 1090 35.62 11.25 -58.74
CA PHE A 1090 34.41 11.09 -59.57
C PHE A 1090 34.25 9.68 -60.17
N PHE A 1091 35.26 8.82 -59.98
CA PHE A 1091 35.32 7.48 -60.57
C PHE A 1091 35.66 6.41 -59.53
N THR A 1092 35.50 6.72 -58.24
CA THR A 1092 35.72 5.83 -57.09
C THR A 1092 34.55 5.94 -56.13
N ASN A 1093 34.03 4.79 -55.73
CA ASN A 1093 33.02 4.62 -54.70
C ASN A 1093 33.68 3.90 -53.53
N ARG A 1094 33.54 4.46 -52.33
CA ARG A 1094 34.13 3.97 -51.10
C ARG A 1094 33.05 3.81 -50.05
N ILE A 1095 32.98 2.63 -49.46
CA ILE A 1095 32.22 2.38 -48.25
C ILE A 1095 33.20 1.93 -47.17
N GLU A 1096 33.20 2.63 -46.05
CA GLU A 1096 33.97 2.29 -44.87
C GLU A 1096 32.98 2.08 -43.71
N SER A 1097 32.99 0.88 -43.14
CA SER A 1097 32.20 0.53 -41.97
C SER A 1097 33.13 0.07 -40.87
N LYS A 1098 33.01 0.68 -39.69
CA LYS A 1098 33.79 0.33 -38.51
C LYS A 1098 32.86 0.11 -37.33
N GLU A 1099 32.89 -1.10 -36.81
CA GLU A 1099 32.14 -1.52 -35.64
C GLU A 1099 33.12 -1.90 -34.54
N GLU A 1100 32.99 -1.24 -33.39
CA GLU A 1100 33.77 -1.53 -32.20
C GLU A 1100 32.84 -1.87 -31.04
N SER A 1101 33.00 -3.07 -30.49
CA SER A 1101 32.28 -3.52 -29.30
C SER A 1101 33.28 -3.85 -28.20
N THR A 1102 33.16 -3.18 -27.05
CA THR A 1102 34.00 -3.43 -25.87
C THR A 1102 33.14 -3.85 -24.70
N LEU A 1103 33.33 -5.09 -24.23
CA LEU A 1103 32.82 -5.61 -22.96
C LEU A 1103 33.87 -5.43 -21.87
N LEU A 1104 33.51 -4.80 -20.76
CA LEU A 1104 34.32 -4.69 -19.55
C LEU A 1104 33.54 -5.28 -18.37
N ILE A 1105 34.24 -6.07 -17.55
CA ILE A 1105 33.67 -6.75 -16.39
C ILE A 1105 34.42 -6.28 -15.15
N LEU A 1106 33.75 -5.47 -14.35
CA LEU A 1106 34.31 -4.89 -13.13
C LEU A 1106 33.62 -5.44 -11.90
N VAL A 1107 34.35 -5.51 -10.79
CA VAL A 1107 33.81 -5.96 -9.52
C VAL A 1107 34.20 -5.02 -8.40
N LYS A 1108 33.23 -4.73 -7.55
CA LYS A 1108 33.37 -3.90 -6.36
C LYS A 1108 32.79 -4.64 -5.15
N PRO A 1109 33.62 -5.20 -4.25
CA PRO A 1109 33.16 -5.66 -2.96
C PRO A 1109 33.00 -4.50 -1.98
N THR A 1110 32.01 -4.62 -1.10
CA THR A 1110 31.78 -3.74 0.05
C THR A 1110 31.57 -4.61 1.28
N ILE A 1111 32.44 -4.48 2.27
CA ILE A 1111 32.34 -5.16 3.54
C ILE A 1111 31.29 -4.42 4.38
N ILE A 1112 30.27 -5.16 4.82
CA ILE A 1112 29.22 -4.67 5.70
C ILE A 1112 29.47 -5.26 7.08
N ILE A 1113 29.85 -4.38 8.01
CA ILE A 1113 30.03 -4.71 9.43
C ILE A 1113 28.87 -4.07 10.16
N GLN A 1114 28.03 -4.87 10.82
CA GLN A 1114 26.78 -4.38 11.41
C GLN A 1114 27.01 -3.27 12.44
N ARG A 1115 28.02 -3.43 13.30
CA ARG A 1115 28.40 -2.41 14.31
C ARG A 1115 28.85 -1.09 13.67
N GLU A 1116 29.65 -1.14 12.60
CA GLU A 1116 30.04 0.07 11.85
C GLU A 1116 28.84 0.70 11.14
N ALA A 1117 27.94 -0.11 10.58
CA ALA A 1117 26.74 0.37 9.90
C ALA A 1117 25.76 1.05 10.87
N GLU A 1118 25.60 0.52 12.08
CA GLU A 1118 24.79 1.09 13.14
C GLU A 1118 25.37 2.43 13.62
N ASP A 1119 26.68 2.52 13.86
CA ASP A 1119 27.34 3.77 14.26
C ASP A 1119 27.26 4.85 13.17
N ASN A 1120 27.40 4.45 11.90
CA ASN A 1120 27.22 5.37 10.77
C ASN A 1120 25.76 5.87 10.65
N ALA A 1121 24.78 5.03 10.98
CA ALA A 1121 23.36 5.40 10.93
C ALA A 1121 22.93 6.22 12.15
N PHE A 1122 23.49 5.92 13.33
CA PHE A 1122 23.17 6.53 14.61
C PHE A 1122 24.46 6.86 15.39
N PRO A 1123 25.16 7.95 15.03
CA PRO A 1123 26.41 8.32 15.69
C PRO A 1123 26.22 8.52 17.19
N GLY A 1124 27.02 7.84 18.01
CA GLY A 1124 26.95 7.91 19.48
C GLY A 1124 25.87 7.03 20.12
N LEU A 1125 25.11 6.25 19.33
CA LEU A 1125 24.19 5.24 19.87
C LEU A 1125 24.97 4.16 20.62
N LEU A 1126 26.04 3.64 20.01
CA LEU A 1126 26.91 2.64 20.63
C LEU A 1126 27.48 3.17 21.95
N ASP A 1127 27.95 4.42 21.98
CA ASP A 1127 28.42 5.06 23.21
C ASP A 1127 27.30 5.17 24.26
N SER A 1128 26.06 5.47 23.87
CA SER A 1128 24.93 5.57 24.80
C SER A 1128 24.41 4.22 25.32
N VAL A 1129 24.53 3.17 24.51
CA VAL A 1129 24.12 1.80 24.86
C VAL A 1129 25.20 1.13 25.70
N GLU A 1130 26.48 1.37 25.37
CA GLU A 1130 27.63 0.90 26.15
C GLU A 1130 27.83 1.72 27.44
N ASN A 1131 27.26 2.93 27.52
CA ASN A 1131 27.46 3.87 28.64
C ASN A 1131 26.13 4.49 29.12
N PRO A 1132 25.26 3.72 29.81
CA PRO A 1132 23.91 4.13 30.19
C PRO A 1132 23.87 5.26 31.24
N PHE A 1133 24.99 5.59 31.89
CA PHE A 1133 25.10 6.65 32.91
C PHE A 1133 25.53 8.02 32.38
N LEU A 1134 25.81 8.15 31.07
CA LEU A 1134 26.09 9.43 30.42
C LEU A 1134 24.81 10.15 29.90
N ARG A 1135 23.62 9.74 30.34
CA ARG A 1135 22.35 10.43 30.07
C ARG A 1135 21.96 11.47 31.12
#